data_AF-A0AAE9E8I2-F1
#
_entry.id   AF-A0AAE9E8I2-F1
#
_cell.length_a   1.000
_cell.length_b   1.000
_cell.length_c   1.000
_cell.angle_alpha   90.00
_cell.angle_beta   90.00
_cell.angle_gamma   90.00
#
_symmetry.space_group_name_H-M   'P 1'
#
loop_
_entity.id
_entity.type
_entity.pdbx_description
1 polymer ?
#
loop_
_entity_poly.entity_id
_entity_poly.type
_entity_poly.pdbx_seq_one_letter_code
_entity_poly.pdbx_strand_id
1 'polypeptide(L)'
;MAAKSEPPENARKFEIRLSTALEYILGPLRKTIEDVQNFLTEGVDSNQTLEEILALGDPDLRMYGTVEELAENIKMFKNFPESFRFFSAITPNTSFVYKSLKNEDFFCKSDLLTIIRNMTLFVVQEHPLLSQFGYDLGQFLRELVPGSSEHVEFWKFDFATYNGIWEEICDGHNEANQNAGRLRDELTPYVRDRHFNYIDSKMKEFNSIAWHEDHRSFFSNMFKSKKCTDQDIMNRLYVYFVDAGTMNCFRKLIDSRPTLFGPNPKSAAPTVRLFEDGPFKFVMKQELFNAINRYSDYSNSIIFNENEKHVISSMEWEDVLEFYGDRIGDIEFIRYPIQRSKHRAVYLQGPTRDGFCVLCVDALFDSFLKFLIFGAKSLQRAKCWQDICRVLDTIQTFCDSEFTPHAFIRVECLANTESQYCDHAANVQTIRNVPADGFTERNLEIELVRLSLTTISPEIQKYARIVFREIEKRKKGEFLRTSDMFDAVEMCQILCIFKRYPKLQKFLHKQMRCHRVVGLECEYCEAQDTWTDDEVSENQKTSEASESSESKIQNRLKMLKILEEEPSEIDKILEEMDRKDAEAESENSMIQKTSESESTTSEIDDLDVQEMIGKMNNKFAQFEEARERIKDMGRYL
;
A
#
# COMPACT_ATOMS: atom_id res chain seq x y z
N MET A 1 8.74 14.14 12.61
CA MET A 1 7.42 13.47 12.55
C MET A 1 7.38 12.35 11.53
N ALA A 2 7.91 12.53 10.31
CA ALA A 2 8.20 11.41 9.37
C ALA A 2 9.03 10.28 10.01
N ALA A 3 9.91 10.62 10.95
CA ALA A 3 10.66 9.62 11.74
C ALA A 3 9.79 8.79 12.72
N LYS A 4 8.55 9.20 13.03
CA LYS A 4 7.66 8.55 14.00
C LYS A 4 6.41 7.90 13.39
N SER A 5 6.19 8.06 12.08
CA SER A 5 5.10 7.40 11.34
C SER A 5 5.40 5.95 11.01
N GLU A 6 6.67 5.55 11.07
CA GLU A 6 7.16 4.19 10.89
C GLU A 6 7.64 3.61 12.23
N PRO A 7 7.52 2.31 12.49
CA PRO A 7 8.08 1.69 13.70
C PRO A 7 9.62 1.89 13.78
N PRO A 8 10.21 1.83 14.99
CA PRO A 8 11.67 1.91 15.15
C PRO A 8 12.36 0.71 14.47
N GLU A 9 13.62 0.89 14.04
CA GLU A 9 14.35 -0.08 13.20
C GLU A 9 14.44 -1.48 13.84
N ASN A 10 14.63 -1.55 15.16
CA ASN A 10 14.64 -2.80 15.91
C ASN A 10 13.29 -3.54 15.89
N ALA A 11 12.17 -2.82 15.81
CA ALA A 11 10.84 -3.40 15.63
C ALA A 11 10.58 -3.83 14.17
N ARG A 12 11.25 -3.21 13.18
CA ARG A 12 11.12 -3.57 11.74
C ARG A 12 11.74 -4.93 11.39
N LYS A 13 12.64 -5.46 12.22
CA LYS A 13 13.24 -6.78 11.99
C LYS A 13 12.22 -7.93 12.05
N PHE A 14 11.10 -7.72 12.75
CA PHE A 14 10.06 -8.74 12.97
C PHE A 14 8.72 -8.34 12.32
N GLU A 15 8.78 -7.48 11.31
CA GLU A 15 7.61 -6.83 10.72
C GLU A 15 6.82 -7.74 9.78
N ILE A 16 7.50 -8.70 9.14
CA ILE A 16 6.89 -9.61 8.17
C ILE A 16 6.57 -10.91 8.88
N ARG A 17 5.26 -11.17 9.04
CA ARG A 17 4.77 -12.46 9.54
C ARG A 17 4.64 -13.44 8.40
N LEU A 18 4.74 -14.73 8.73
CA LEU A 18 4.48 -15.80 7.79
C LEU A 18 3.09 -15.69 7.16
N SER A 19 2.06 -15.35 7.95
CA SER A 19 0.70 -15.13 7.43
C SER A 19 0.65 -14.01 6.37
N THR A 20 1.33 -12.89 6.61
CA THR A 20 1.40 -11.79 5.64
C THR A 20 2.15 -12.19 4.37
N ALA A 21 3.26 -12.92 4.51
CA ALA A 21 4.02 -13.42 3.36
C ALA A 21 3.18 -14.42 2.53
N LEU A 22 2.45 -15.31 3.19
CA LEU A 22 1.56 -16.26 2.52
C LEU A 22 0.46 -15.52 1.76
N GLU A 23 -0.15 -14.48 2.31
CA GLU A 23 -1.18 -13.70 1.60
C GLU A 23 -0.66 -12.97 0.36
N TYR A 24 0.63 -12.59 0.37
CA TYR A 24 1.28 -11.97 -0.79
C TYR A 24 1.60 -13.00 -1.89
N ILE A 25 2.02 -14.21 -1.50
CA ILE A 25 2.39 -15.27 -2.43
C ILE A 25 1.13 -15.86 -3.08
N LEU A 26 1.19 -16.16 -4.39
CA LEU A 26 0.10 -16.81 -5.12
C LEU A 26 -0.32 -18.13 -4.46
N GLY A 27 -1.63 -18.33 -4.27
CA GLY A 27 -2.23 -19.51 -3.63
C GLY A 27 -1.61 -20.86 -4.03
N PRO A 28 -1.48 -21.18 -5.33
CA PRO A 28 -0.90 -22.45 -5.78
C PRO A 28 0.55 -22.70 -5.35
N LEU A 29 1.33 -21.65 -5.06
CA LEU A 29 2.71 -21.75 -4.60
C LEU A 29 2.81 -21.83 -3.06
N ARG A 30 1.70 -21.60 -2.34
CA ARG A 30 1.66 -21.63 -0.87
C ARG A 30 1.75 -23.04 -0.31
N LYS A 31 1.22 -24.05 -1.01
CA LYS A 31 1.12 -25.43 -0.48
C LYS A 31 2.47 -26.01 -0.08
N THR A 32 3.51 -25.75 -0.88
CA THR A 32 4.89 -26.16 -0.56
C THR A 32 5.44 -25.47 0.69
N ILE A 33 4.92 -24.29 1.04
CA ILE A 33 5.32 -23.51 2.21
C ILE A 33 4.51 -23.93 3.45
N GLU A 34 3.23 -24.24 3.29
CA GLU A 34 2.37 -24.77 4.37
C GLU A 34 2.92 -26.10 4.91
N ASP A 35 3.47 -26.95 4.05
CA ASP A 35 4.15 -28.17 4.48
C ASP A 35 5.44 -27.88 5.31
N VAL A 36 6.05 -26.70 5.11
CA VAL A 36 7.24 -26.20 5.83
C VAL A 36 6.88 -25.43 7.12
N GLN A 37 5.61 -25.03 7.31
CA GLN A 37 5.15 -24.29 8.52
C GLN A 37 5.51 -24.98 9.83
N ASN A 38 5.66 -26.31 9.83
CA ASN A 38 6.08 -27.07 11.01
C ASN A 38 7.50 -26.72 11.52
N PHE A 39 8.29 -25.96 10.76
CA PHE A 39 9.68 -25.60 11.10
C PHE A 39 9.88 -24.12 11.44
N LEU A 40 8.95 -23.23 11.10
CA LEU A 40 9.07 -21.79 11.33
C LEU A 40 8.49 -21.42 12.70
N THR A 41 9.34 -21.07 13.66
CA THR A 41 8.89 -20.61 14.99
C THR A 41 8.55 -19.12 14.99
N GLU A 42 7.53 -18.72 15.73
CA GLU A 42 7.22 -17.31 15.98
C GLU A 42 8.42 -16.60 16.64
N GLY A 43 8.79 -15.42 16.12
CA GLY A 43 9.91 -14.62 16.64
C GLY A 43 11.23 -14.70 15.85
N VAL A 44 11.25 -15.35 14.69
CA VAL A 44 12.38 -15.36 13.74
C VAL A 44 12.43 -14.05 12.94
N ASP A 45 13.63 -13.63 12.52
CA ASP A 45 13.83 -12.46 11.65
C ASP A 45 12.98 -12.58 10.37
N SER A 46 12.39 -11.46 9.94
CA SER A 46 11.63 -11.35 8.70
C SER A 46 12.42 -11.88 7.50
N ASN A 47 13.71 -11.53 7.39
CA ASN A 47 14.54 -11.91 6.27
C ASN A 47 14.87 -13.41 6.30
N GLN A 48 15.17 -13.97 7.47
CA GLN A 48 15.43 -15.40 7.61
C GLN A 48 14.18 -16.22 7.25
N THR A 49 13.00 -15.77 7.67
CA THR A 49 11.74 -16.43 7.31
C THR A 49 11.54 -16.46 5.78
N LEU A 50 11.84 -15.36 5.10
CA LEU A 50 11.72 -15.25 3.65
C LEU A 50 12.81 -16.04 2.90
N GLU A 51 14.04 -16.11 3.43
CA GLU A 51 15.11 -16.98 2.93
C GLU A 51 14.68 -18.44 2.93
N GLU A 52 14.11 -18.91 4.04
CA GLU A 52 13.64 -20.29 4.17
C GLU A 52 12.48 -20.59 3.21
N ILE A 53 11.54 -19.64 3.05
CA ILE A 53 10.45 -19.75 2.06
C ILE A 53 11.00 -19.91 0.64
N LEU A 54 11.96 -19.07 0.24
CA LEU A 54 12.52 -19.10 -1.12
C LEU A 54 13.42 -20.33 -1.34
N ALA A 55 14.07 -20.83 -0.30
CA ALA A 55 14.96 -22.00 -0.39
C ALA A 55 14.20 -23.33 -0.42
N LEU A 56 13.11 -23.46 0.34
CA LEU A 56 12.38 -24.72 0.52
C LEU A 56 11.13 -24.84 -0.35
N GLY A 57 10.58 -23.72 -0.83
CA GLY A 57 9.33 -23.71 -1.57
C GLY A 57 9.45 -24.06 -3.06
N ASP A 58 8.37 -23.86 -3.79
CA ASP A 58 8.28 -24.16 -5.23
C ASP A 58 9.36 -23.40 -6.04
N PRO A 59 10.01 -24.04 -7.04
CA PRO A 59 10.97 -23.36 -7.92
C PRO A 59 10.45 -22.09 -8.60
N ASP A 60 9.13 -21.95 -8.78
CA ASP A 60 8.52 -20.75 -9.35
C ASP A 60 8.48 -19.57 -8.36
N LEU A 61 8.77 -19.78 -7.06
CA LEU A 61 8.97 -18.68 -6.10
C LEU A 61 10.16 -17.77 -6.48
N ARG A 62 11.04 -18.21 -7.38
CA ARG A 62 12.10 -17.35 -7.93
C ARG A 62 11.57 -16.15 -8.72
N MET A 63 10.28 -16.15 -9.09
CA MET A 63 9.63 -14.97 -9.69
C MET A 63 9.68 -13.73 -8.77
N TYR A 64 9.68 -13.95 -7.45
CA TYR A 64 9.67 -12.88 -6.45
C TYR A 64 11.04 -12.19 -6.29
N GLY A 65 12.09 -12.70 -6.92
CA GLY A 65 13.42 -12.11 -6.90
C GLY A 65 14.22 -12.48 -5.65
N THR A 66 14.98 -11.52 -5.11
CA THR A 66 15.76 -11.73 -3.88
C THR A 66 14.88 -11.60 -2.63
N VAL A 67 15.45 -11.96 -1.48
CA VAL A 67 14.81 -11.83 -0.17
C VAL A 67 14.44 -10.38 0.12
N GLU A 68 15.33 -9.45 -0.22
CA GLU A 68 15.15 -8.01 -0.05
C GLU A 68 14.01 -7.51 -0.95
N GLU A 69 13.99 -7.91 -2.23
CA GLU A 69 12.91 -7.55 -3.15
C GLU A 69 11.55 -8.09 -2.68
N LEU A 70 11.50 -9.33 -2.20
CA LEU A 70 10.29 -9.92 -1.65
C LEU A 70 9.85 -9.18 -0.37
N ALA A 71 10.79 -8.88 0.54
CA ALA A 71 10.50 -8.15 1.77
C ALA A 71 9.95 -6.75 1.51
N GLU A 72 10.55 -5.99 0.60
CA GLU A 72 10.09 -4.67 0.17
C GLU A 72 8.67 -4.73 -0.40
N ASN A 73 8.40 -5.70 -1.27
CA ASN A 73 7.07 -5.84 -1.85
C ASN A 73 6.01 -6.25 -0.84
N ILE A 74 6.33 -7.14 0.12
CA ILE A 74 5.40 -7.49 1.20
C ILE A 74 5.12 -6.28 2.09
N LYS A 75 6.14 -5.45 2.38
CA LYS A 75 5.97 -4.21 3.12
C LYS A 75 5.02 -3.25 2.39
N MET A 76 5.16 -3.10 1.08
CA MET A 76 4.21 -2.30 0.28
C MET A 76 2.81 -2.91 0.29
N PHE A 77 2.69 -4.22 0.08
CA PHE A 77 1.40 -4.93 0.01
C PHE A 77 0.56 -4.78 1.28
N LYS A 78 1.18 -4.89 2.46
CA LYS A 78 0.45 -4.80 3.74
C LYS A 78 0.14 -3.37 4.18
N ASN A 79 0.74 -2.38 3.52
CA ASN A 79 0.71 -0.99 3.94
C ASN A 79 -0.53 -0.25 3.44
N PHE A 80 -1.69 -0.59 4.01
CA PHE A 80 -2.95 0.09 3.72
C PHE A 80 -3.78 0.32 4.99
N PRO A 81 -4.69 1.31 4.97
CA PRO A 81 -5.50 1.61 6.14
C PRO A 81 -6.38 0.44 6.59
N GLU A 82 -6.48 0.24 7.91
CA GLU A 82 -7.13 -0.91 8.55
C GLU A 82 -6.67 -2.31 8.10
N SER A 83 -5.44 -2.48 7.58
CA SER A 83 -4.91 -3.80 7.18
C SER A 83 -5.04 -4.88 8.26
N PHE A 84 -5.11 -4.46 9.52
CA PHE A 84 -5.32 -5.34 10.67
C PHE A 84 -6.64 -6.13 10.62
N ARG A 85 -7.65 -5.65 9.91
CA ARG A 85 -8.90 -6.38 9.66
C ARG A 85 -8.71 -7.52 8.67
N PHE A 86 -7.76 -7.37 7.75
CA PHE A 86 -7.41 -8.40 6.78
C PHE A 86 -6.43 -9.41 7.38
N PHE A 87 -5.31 -8.97 7.96
CA PHE A 87 -4.27 -9.86 8.49
C PHE A 87 -4.53 -10.37 9.91
N SER A 88 -5.64 -10.00 10.54
CA SER A 88 -5.94 -10.32 11.95
C SER A 88 -4.86 -9.89 12.95
N ALA A 89 -3.97 -8.97 12.57
CA ALA A 89 -2.95 -8.37 13.43
C ALA A 89 -2.74 -6.90 13.07
N ILE A 90 -2.52 -6.01 14.05
CA ILE A 90 -2.05 -4.65 13.73
C ILE A 90 -0.63 -4.78 13.19
N THR A 91 -0.53 -4.83 11.86
CA THR A 91 0.76 -4.86 11.18
C THR A 91 1.42 -3.49 11.35
N PRO A 92 2.75 -3.43 11.47
CA PRO A 92 3.45 -2.17 11.41
C PRO A 92 3.23 -1.64 9.99
N ASN A 93 2.37 -0.64 9.86
CA ASN A 93 2.14 0.08 8.62
C ASN A 93 2.74 1.47 8.78
N THR A 94 3.17 2.03 7.67
CA THR A 94 3.59 3.42 7.62
C THR A 94 2.33 4.26 7.55
N SER A 95 2.08 5.07 8.58
CA SER A 95 1.02 6.07 8.54
C SER A 95 1.36 7.12 7.49
N PHE A 96 0.40 7.43 6.61
CA PHE A 96 0.53 8.52 5.67
C PHE A 96 -0.03 9.81 6.26
N VAL A 97 0.69 10.91 6.03
CA VAL A 97 0.10 12.24 6.07
C VAL A 97 -0.33 12.54 4.64
N TYR A 98 -1.63 12.70 4.45
CA TYR A 98 -2.24 13.00 3.17
C TYR A 98 -2.37 14.51 3.01
N LYS A 99 -2.22 14.99 1.79
CA LYS A 99 -2.42 16.40 1.45
C LYS A 99 -3.82 16.58 0.85
N SER A 100 -4.55 17.61 1.26
CA SER A 100 -5.73 18.04 0.52
C SER A 100 -5.36 18.75 -0.78
N LEU A 101 -6.33 19.02 -1.65
CA LEU A 101 -6.13 19.92 -2.80
C LEU A 101 -5.69 21.33 -2.38
N LYS A 102 -6.00 21.74 -1.15
CA LYS A 102 -5.57 23.00 -0.53
C LYS A 102 -4.18 22.90 0.13
N ASN A 103 -3.46 21.80 -0.06
CA ASN A 103 -2.14 21.49 0.53
C ASN A 103 -2.12 21.42 2.07
N GLU A 104 -3.29 21.26 2.70
CA GLU A 104 -3.39 21.04 4.14
C GLU A 104 -3.12 19.57 4.49
N ASP A 105 -2.54 19.32 5.67
CA ASP A 105 -2.20 17.99 6.14
C ASP A 105 -3.38 17.29 6.82
N PHE A 106 -3.58 16.03 6.50
CA PHE A 106 -4.60 15.15 7.05
C PHE A 106 -4.01 13.78 7.37
N PHE A 107 -4.63 13.04 8.28
CA PHE A 107 -4.40 11.60 8.42
C PHE A 107 -5.74 10.86 8.32
N CYS A 108 -5.69 9.61 7.87
CA CYS A 108 -6.86 8.75 7.88
C CYS A 108 -7.14 8.30 9.32
N LYS A 109 -8.38 8.48 9.81
CA LYS A 109 -8.73 8.11 11.19
C LYS A 109 -8.55 6.62 11.47
N SER A 110 -8.73 5.78 10.46
CA SER A 110 -8.44 4.35 10.53
C SER A 110 -7.01 4.01 10.93
N ASP A 111 -6.06 4.92 10.68
CA ASP A 111 -4.65 4.70 10.97
C ASP A 111 -4.24 5.16 12.37
N LEU A 112 -5.16 5.77 13.14
CA LEU A 112 -4.86 6.28 14.48
C LEU A 112 -4.27 5.23 15.41
N LEU A 113 -4.76 3.99 15.35
CA LEU A 113 -4.22 2.91 16.17
C LEU A 113 -2.81 2.52 15.76
N THR A 114 -2.54 2.49 14.46
CA THR A 114 -1.20 2.24 13.93
C THR A 114 -0.25 3.35 14.37
N ILE A 115 -0.69 4.60 14.29
CA ILE A 115 0.05 5.78 14.74
C ILE A 115 0.38 5.65 16.24
N ILE A 116 -0.62 5.39 17.08
CA ILE A 116 -0.45 5.23 18.54
C ILE A 116 0.50 4.08 18.86
N ARG A 117 0.33 2.95 18.18
CA ARG A 117 1.21 1.80 18.31
C ARG A 117 2.65 2.17 17.98
N ASN A 118 2.89 2.81 16.83
CA ASN A 118 4.24 3.18 16.40
C ASN A 118 4.86 4.20 17.37
N MET A 119 4.09 5.20 17.84
CA MET A 119 4.55 6.12 18.88
C MET A 119 4.98 5.39 20.15
N THR A 120 4.15 4.46 20.63
CA THR A 120 4.43 3.68 21.83
C THR A 120 5.71 2.85 21.67
N LEU A 121 5.91 2.23 20.51
CA LEU A 121 7.13 1.46 20.23
C LEU A 121 8.40 2.32 20.26
N PHE A 122 8.32 3.61 19.88
CA PHE A 122 9.45 4.53 20.10
C PHE A 122 9.67 4.86 21.57
N VAL A 123 8.60 5.10 22.33
CA VAL A 123 8.69 5.35 23.78
C VAL A 123 9.37 4.18 24.48
N VAL A 124 9.07 2.95 24.07
CA VAL A 124 9.62 1.73 24.66
C VAL A 124 10.75 1.11 23.83
N GLN A 125 11.46 1.87 22.99
CA GLN A 125 12.42 1.30 22.03
C GLN A 125 13.53 0.44 22.66
N GLU A 126 13.86 0.66 23.93
CA GLU A 126 14.85 -0.12 24.69
C GLU A 126 14.26 -1.38 25.36
N HIS A 127 13.00 -1.70 25.09
CA HIS A 127 12.31 -2.82 25.70
C HIS A 127 12.94 -4.18 25.32
N PRO A 128 13.25 -5.06 26.29
CA PRO A 128 13.97 -6.31 26.03
C PRO A 128 13.16 -7.32 25.19
N LEU A 129 11.84 -7.17 25.13
CA LEU A 129 10.92 -8.02 24.35
C LEU A 129 10.06 -7.16 23.41
N LEU A 130 10.67 -6.17 22.75
CA LEU A 130 9.95 -5.18 21.94
C LEU A 130 9.01 -5.80 20.88
N SER A 131 9.42 -6.91 20.26
CA SER A 131 8.59 -7.63 19.28
C SER A 131 7.32 -8.21 19.90
N GLN A 132 7.44 -8.89 21.04
CA GLN A 132 6.32 -9.43 21.80
C GLN A 132 5.41 -8.32 22.32
N PHE A 133 5.99 -7.27 22.91
CA PHE A 133 5.24 -6.11 23.36
C PHE A 133 4.45 -5.47 22.20
N GLY A 134 5.08 -5.31 21.04
CA GLY A 134 4.42 -4.76 19.85
C GLY A 134 3.31 -5.65 19.28
N TYR A 135 3.35 -6.97 19.53
CA TYR A 135 2.27 -7.90 19.25
C TYR A 135 1.11 -7.69 20.24
N ASP A 136 1.42 -7.73 21.54
CA ASP A 136 0.44 -7.63 22.62
C ASP A 136 -0.28 -6.27 22.58
N LEU A 137 0.47 -5.20 22.34
CA LEU A 137 -0.07 -3.85 22.14
C LEU A 137 -1.03 -3.79 20.94
N GLY A 138 -0.71 -4.50 19.85
CA GLY A 138 -1.57 -4.57 18.68
C GLY A 138 -2.90 -5.26 18.97
N GLN A 139 -2.90 -6.34 19.76
CA GLN A 139 -4.12 -7.01 20.19
C GLN A 139 -4.92 -6.15 21.16
N PHE A 140 -4.24 -5.54 22.13
CA PHE A 140 -4.87 -4.66 23.11
C PHE A 140 -5.56 -3.47 22.46
N LEU A 141 -4.90 -2.78 21.52
CA LEU A 141 -5.49 -1.64 20.80
C LEU A 141 -6.68 -2.06 19.93
N ARG A 142 -6.68 -3.27 19.36
CA ARG A 142 -7.83 -3.80 18.60
C ARG A 142 -9.07 -3.92 19.49
N GLU A 143 -8.92 -4.43 20.71
CA GLU A 143 -10.01 -4.61 21.67
C GLU A 143 -10.56 -3.27 22.20
N LEU A 144 -9.73 -2.22 22.22
CA LEU A 144 -10.13 -0.89 22.68
C LEU A 144 -10.94 -0.08 21.66
N VAL A 145 -10.99 -0.48 20.39
CA VAL A 145 -11.68 0.30 19.38
C VAL A 145 -13.15 -0.11 19.25
N PRO A 146 -14.09 0.70 19.76
CA PRO A 146 -15.47 0.61 19.30
C PRO A 146 -15.45 0.83 17.79
N GLY A 147 -16.18 0.00 17.04
CA GLY A 147 -16.11 -0.04 15.58
C GLY A 147 -15.95 1.34 14.96
N SER A 148 -14.86 1.56 14.22
CA SER A 148 -14.59 2.80 13.49
C SER A 148 -15.77 3.19 12.61
N SER A 149 -15.80 4.47 12.22
CA SER A 149 -16.84 5.06 11.37
C SER A 149 -17.23 4.13 10.22
N GLU A 150 -18.52 4.11 9.89
CA GLU A 150 -19.04 3.34 8.75
C GLU A 150 -18.38 3.73 7.43
N HIS A 151 -17.75 4.91 7.37
CA HIS A 151 -17.08 5.45 6.19
C HIS A 151 -15.62 5.81 6.47
N VAL A 152 -14.84 5.93 5.40
CA VAL A 152 -13.47 6.46 5.47
C VAL A 152 -13.53 7.94 5.84
N GLU A 153 -12.84 8.31 6.92
CA GLU A 153 -12.80 9.68 7.40
C GLU A 153 -11.37 10.15 7.58
N PHE A 154 -11.13 11.39 7.18
CA PHE A 154 -9.88 12.07 7.42
C PHE A 154 -10.06 13.11 8.52
N TRP A 155 -8.97 13.32 9.27
CA TRP A 155 -8.90 14.35 10.29
C TRP A 155 -7.74 15.28 9.97
N LYS A 156 -8.01 16.59 10.08
CA LYS A 156 -7.01 17.62 9.83
C LYS A 156 -5.89 17.48 10.84
N PHE A 157 -4.66 17.46 10.35
CA PHE A 157 -3.49 17.32 11.19
C PHE A 157 -3.33 18.54 12.10
N ASP A 158 -3.16 18.29 13.39
CA ASP A 158 -2.84 19.30 14.39
C ASP A 158 -1.66 18.81 15.24
N PHE A 159 -0.58 19.58 15.22
CA PHE A 159 0.65 19.23 15.92
C PHE A 159 0.46 19.20 17.44
N ALA A 160 -0.36 20.10 17.98
CA ALA A 160 -0.60 20.17 19.42
C ALA A 160 -1.31 18.90 19.92
N THR A 161 -2.35 18.45 19.22
CA THR A 161 -3.06 17.20 19.52
C THR A 161 -2.10 16.00 19.46
N TYR A 162 -1.27 15.91 18.44
CA TYR A 162 -0.33 14.80 18.27
C TYR A 162 0.75 14.78 19.37
N ASN A 163 1.30 15.94 19.71
CA ASN A 163 2.30 16.05 20.78
C ASN A 163 1.69 15.70 22.15
N GLY A 164 0.46 16.12 22.42
CA GLY A 164 -0.26 15.74 23.64
C GLY A 164 -0.50 14.22 23.75
N ILE A 165 -0.82 13.55 22.64
CA ILE A 165 -0.92 12.08 22.61
C ILE A 165 0.43 11.44 22.96
N TRP A 166 1.51 11.94 22.37
CA TRP A 166 2.86 11.44 22.64
C TRP A 166 3.24 11.60 24.12
N GLU A 167 3.00 12.78 24.70
CA GLU A 167 3.28 13.07 26.12
C GLU A 167 2.49 12.15 27.05
N GLU A 168 1.19 11.93 26.79
CA GLU A 168 0.37 11.02 27.59
C GLU A 168 0.86 9.57 27.54
N ILE A 169 1.41 9.12 26.41
CA ILE A 169 2.01 7.78 26.28
C ILE A 169 3.30 7.70 27.10
N CYS A 170 4.16 8.72 27.01
CA CYS A 170 5.38 8.81 27.82
C CYS A 170 5.07 8.78 29.31
N ASP A 171 4.11 9.60 29.75
CA ASP A 171 3.69 9.68 31.15
C ASP A 171 3.11 8.35 31.64
N GLY A 172 2.25 7.71 30.84
CA GLY A 172 1.71 6.39 31.14
C GLY A 172 2.79 5.32 31.29
N HIS A 173 3.81 5.32 30.42
CA HIS A 173 4.94 4.39 30.51
C HIS A 173 5.81 4.66 31.75
N ASN A 174 6.08 5.93 32.06
CA ASN A 174 6.84 6.32 33.25
C ASN A 174 6.11 5.94 34.55
N GLU A 175 4.80 6.19 34.62
CA GLU A 175 3.96 5.79 35.74
C GLU A 175 3.93 4.26 35.90
N ALA A 176 3.82 3.51 34.81
CA ALA A 176 3.87 2.05 34.84
C ALA A 176 5.18 1.52 35.43
N ASN A 177 6.33 2.09 35.03
CA ASN A 177 7.64 1.74 35.59
C ASN A 177 7.74 2.06 37.09
N GLN A 178 7.24 3.22 37.52
CA GLN A 178 7.25 3.61 38.94
C GLN A 178 6.38 2.67 39.79
N ASN A 179 5.21 2.28 39.28
CA ASN A 179 4.29 1.39 39.96
C ASN A 179 4.75 -0.07 39.97
N ALA A 180 5.53 -0.49 38.96
CA ALA A 180 6.04 -1.86 38.83
C ALA A 180 6.89 -2.30 40.03
N GLY A 181 7.66 -1.37 40.60
CA GLY A 181 8.45 -1.64 41.81
C GLY A 181 7.57 -2.06 43.01
N ARG A 182 6.43 -1.38 43.21
CA ARG A 182 5.52 -1.67 44.32
C ARG A 182 4.85 -3.04 44.18
N LEU A 183 4.36 -3.37 42.97
CA LEU A 183 3.77 -4.69 42.75
C LEU A 183 4.80 -5.81 42.77
N ARG A 184 6.05 -5.55 42.39
CA ARG A 184 7.13 -6.53 42.53
C ARG A 184 7.28 -6.94 43.99
N ASP A 185 7.29 -5.98 44.91
CA ASP A 185 7.40 -6.25 46.34
C ASP A 185 6.16 -6.99 46.86
N GLU A 186 4.97 -6.64 46.40
CA GLU A 186 3.71 -7.32 46.76
C GLU A 186 3.66 -8.78 46.28
N LEU A 187 4.09 -9.06 45.05
CA LEU A 187 3.97 -10.39 44.43
C LEU A 187 5.12 -11.34 44.82
N THR A 188 6.25 -10.82 45.31
CA THR A 188 7.44 -11.62 45.66
C THR A 188 7.15 -12.79 46.60
N PRO A 189 6.38 -12.65 47.70
CA PRO A 189 6.04 -13.78 48.57
C PRO A 189 5.26 -14.86 47.82
N TYR A 190 4.32 -14.47 46.96
CA TYR A 190 3.46 -15.40 46.21
C TYR A 190 4.21 -16.15 45.10
N VAL A 191 5.24 -15.53 44.52
CA VAL A 191 6.14 -16.22 43.57
C VAL A 191 6.98 -17.26 44.29
N ARG A 192 7.56 -16.91 45.45
CA ARG A 192 8.35 -17.84 46.28
C ARG A 192 7.53 -19.05 46.71
N ASP A 193 6.29 -18.81 47.12
CA ASP A 193 5.36 -19.86 47.56
C ASP A 193 4.65 -20.58 46.39
N ARG A 194 4.97 -20.21 45.14
CA ARG A 194 4.40 -20.76 43.90
C ARG A 194 2.87 -20.70 43.83
N HIS A 195 2.28 -19.65 44.39
CA HIS A 195 0.83 -19.39 44.41
C HIS A 195 0.34 -18.74 43.11
N PHE A 196 0.44 -19.47 41.99
CA PHE A 196 0.05 -18.94 40.67
C PHE A 196 -1.41 -18.43 40.62
N ASN A 197 -2.37 -19.09 41.27
CA ASN A 197 -3.78 -18.67 41.24
C ASN A 197 -4.01 -17.27 41.81
N TYR A 198 -3.23 -16.87 42.83
CA TYR A 198 -3.31 -15.52 43.38
C TYR A 198 -2.78 -14.49 42.38
N ILE A 199 -1.64 -14.79 41.77
CA ILE A 199 -1.01 -13.95 40.75
C ILE A 199 -1.93 -13.82 39.54
N ASP A 200 -2.46 -14.92 39.02
CA ASP A 200 -3.42 -14.93 37.91
C ASP A 200 -4.62 -14.02 38.18
N SER A 201 -5.19 -14.10 39.39
CA SER A 201 -6.31 -13.24 39.80
C SER A 201 -5.90 -11.76 39.83
N LYS A 202 -4.71 -11.45 40.37
CA LYS A 202 -4.19 -10.08 40.46
C LYS A 202 -3.86 -9.48 39.10
N MET A 203 -3.25 -10.26 38.20
CA MET A 203 -2.96 -9.81 36.85
C MET A 203 -4.25 -9.56 36.06
N LYS A 204 -5.26 -10.42 36.23
CA LYS A 204 -6.58 -10.24 35.62
C LYS A 204 -7.31 -8.99 36.14
N GLU A 205 -7.19 -8.71 37.44
CA GLU A 205 -7.71 -7.47 38.06
C GLU A 205 -6.99 -6.24 37.51
N PHE A 206 -5.67 -6.32 37.30
CA PHE A 206 -4.86 -5.20 36.83
C PHE A 206 -5.14 -4.82 35.37
N ASN A 207 -5.16 -5.79 34.46
CA ASN A 207 -5.53 -5.58 33.07
C ASN A 207 -6.00 -6.89 32.42
N SER A 208 -7.31 -7.11 32.40
CA SER A 208 -7.91 -8.34 31.88
C SER A 208 -7.75 -8.53 30.36
N ILE A 209 -7.55 -7.45 29.60
CA ILE A 209 -7.40 -7.49 28.14
C ILE A 209 -5.97 -7.92 27.80
N ALA A 210 -4.98 -7.29 28.43
CA ALA A 210 -3.59 -7.69 28.27
C ALA A 210 -3.34 -9.09 28.84
N TRP A 211 -4.05 -9.52 29.90
CA TRP A 211 -3.84 -10.81 30.58
C TRP A 211 -4.67 -11.93 29.94
N HIS A 212 -4.34 -12.24 28.68
CA HIS A 212 -5.00 -13.28 27.89
C HIS A 212 -4.44 -14.69 28.15
N GLU A 213 -5.07 -15.69 27.53
CA GLU A 213 -4.85 -17.10 27.82
C GLU A 213 -3.42 -17.59 27.53
N ASP A 214 -2.77 -17.03 26.50
CA ASP A 214 -1.39 -17.41 26.16
C ASP A 214 -0.41 -16.98 27.26
N HIS A 215 -0.55 -15.75 27.77
CA HIS A 215 0.23 -15.29 28.93
C HIS A 215 -0.06 -16.14 30.16
N ARG A 216 -1.35 -16.42 30.46
CA ARG A 216 -1.73 -17.31 31.57
C ARG A 216 -1.10 -18.69 31.46
N SER A 217 -1.14 -19.28 30.27
CA SER A 217 -0.56 -20.61 29.99
C SER A 217 0.96 -20.59 30.11
N PHE A 218 1.61 -19.58 29.55
CA PHE A 218 3.06 -19.37 29.63
C PHE A 218 3.51 -19.27 31.10
N PHE A 219 2.90 -18.39 31.88
CA PHE A 219 3.24 -18.24 33.30
C PHE A 219 2.88 -19.51 34.09
N SER A 220 1.72 -20.14 33.86
CA SER A 220 1.37 -21.41 34.52
C SER A 220 2.47 -22.47 34.32
N ASN A 221 2.99 -22.58 33.10
CA ASN A 221 4.08 -23.50 32.77
C ASN A 221 5.41 -23.10 33.43
N MET A 222 5.75 -21.81 33.48
CA MET A 222 6.93 -21.33 34.22
C MET A 222 6.85 -21.67 35.72
N PHE A 223 5.69 -21.50 36.35
CA PHE A 223 5.49 -21.80 37.76
C PHE A 223 5.62 -23.31 38.07
N LYS A 224 5.16 -24.17 37.14
CA LYS A 224 5.29 -25.64 37.22
C LYS A 224 6.71 -26.13 36.89
N SER A 225 7.48 -25.36 36.13
CA SER A 225 8.81 -25.75 35.69
C SER A 225 9.84 -25.67 36.82
N LYS A 226 10.51 -26.79 37.08
CA LYS A 226 11.66 -26.85 38.01
C LYS A 226 12.92 -26.15 37.47
N LYS A 227 12.94 -25.77 36.19
CA LYS A 227 14.06 -25.08 35.55
C LYS A 227 14.00 -23.56 35.72
N CYS A 228 12.84 -23.00 36.10
CA CYS A 228 12.65 -21.56 36.25
C CYS A 228 12.86 -21.15 37.71
N THR A 229 13.80 -20.23 37.94
CA THR A 229 14.04 -19.65 39.27
C THR A 229 12.94 -18.62 39.61
N ASP A 230 12.80 -18.32 40.89
CA ASP A 230 11.86 -17.27 41.35
C ASP A 230 12.23 -15.91 40.75
N GLN A 231 13.54 -15.65 40.58
CA GLN A 231 14.03 -14.44 39.94
C GLN A 231 13.62 -14.36 38.46
N ASP A 232 13.68 -15.47 37.72
CA ASP A 232 13.25 -15.51 36.32
C ASP A 232 11.76 -15.18 36.17
N ILE A 233 10.94 -15.76 37.05
CA ILE A 233 9.49 -15.52 37.09
C ILE A 233 9.21 -14.06 37.44
N MET A 234 9.86 -13.53 38.48
CA MET A 234 9.69 -12.13 38.89
C MET A 234 10.13 -11.14 37.80
N ASN A 235 11.24 -11.40 37.12
CA ASN A 235 11.70 -10.54 36.02
C ASN A 235 10.68 -10.52 34.87
N ARG A 236 10.11 -11.68 34.51
CA ARG A 236 9.08 -11.77 33.46
C ARG A 236 7.77 -11.09 33.88
N LEU A 237 7.33 -11.28 35.12
CA LEU A 237 6.14 -10.59 35.66
C LEU A 237 6.34 -9.07 35.70
N TYR A 238 7.54 -8.60 36.06
CA TYR A 238 7.86 -7.17 36.06
C TYR A 238 7.72 -6.56 34.67
N VAL A 239 8.33 -7.19 33.65
CA VAL A 239 8.23 -6.76 32.25
C VAL A 239 6.76 -6.67 31.84
N TYR A 240 6.01 -7.74 32.06
CA TYR A 240 4.60 -7.78 31.74
C TYR A 240 3.79 -6.69 32.46
N PHE A 241 4.10 -6.40 33.73
CA PHE A 241 3.40 -5.38 34.48
C PHE A 241 3.63 -3.98 33.88
N VAL A 242 4.87 -3.67 33.51
CA VAL A 242 5.19 -2.41 32.83
C VAL A 242 4.43 -2.33 31.50
N ASP A 243 4.37 -3.43 30.76
CA ASP A 243 3.63 -3.52 29.49
C ASP A 243 2.13 -3.24 29.69
N ALA A 244 1.49 -3.98 30.59
CA ALA A 244 0.06 -3.85 30.90
C ALA A 244 -0.28 -2.48 31.52
N GLY A 245 0.63 -1.91 32.33
CA GLY A 245 0.49 -0.58 32.90
C GLY A 245 0.60 0.51 31.84
N THR A 246 1.53 0.37 30.91
CA THR A 246 1.65 1.26 29.74
C THR A 246 0.36 1.19 28.91
N MET A 247 -0.18 -0.01 28.69
CA MET A 247 -1.43 -0.19 27.95
C MET A 247 -2.65 0.45 28.63
N ASN A 248 -2.69 0.54 29.95
CA ASN A 248 -3.82 1.11 30.68
C ASN A 248 -4.06 2.60 30.37
N CYS A 249 -3.04 3.35 29.92
CA CYS A 249 -3.22 4.76 29.58
C CYS A 249 -4.11 4.97 28.34
N PHE A 250 -4.15 3.99 27.40
CA PHE A 250 -4.87 4.15 26.13
C PHE A 250 -6.38 4.27 26.30
N ARG A 251 -6.97 3.63 27.32
CA ARG A 251 -8.42 3.76 27.56
C ARG A 251 -8.78 5.21 27.88
N LYS A 252 -8.03 5.83 28.80
CA LYS A 252 -8.20 7.26 29.14
C LYS A 252 -7.92 8.17 27.94
N LEU A 253 -6.89 7.84 27.15
CA LEU A 253 -6.52 8.61 25.95
C LEU A 253 -7.63 8.60 24.90
N ILE A 254 -8.26 7.45 24.66
CA ILE A 254 -9.36 7.28 23.71
C ILE A 254 -10.64 7.97 24.24
N ASP A 255 -11.00 7.70 25.49
CA ASP A 255 -12.22 8.23 26.12
C ASP A 255 -12.20 9.77 26.22
N SER A 256 -11.02 10.36 26.39
CA SER A 256 -10.85 11.83 26.44
C SER A 256 -10.97 12.51 25.08
N ARG A 257 -10.99 11.76 23.96
CA ARG A 257 -10.97 12.31 22.59
C ARG A 257 -12.02 11.65 21.68
N PRO A 258 -13.32 11.69 22.03
CA PRO A 258 -14.37 11.01 21.28
C PRO A 258 -14.49 11.48 19.83
N THR A 259 -14.18 12.75 19.52
CA THR A 259 -14.22 13.27 18.15
C THR A 259 -13.08 12.77 17.27
N LEU A 260 -11.95 12.36 17.86
CA LEU A 260 -10.79 11.84 17.15
C LEU A 260 -10.97 10.35 16.84
N PHE A 261 -11.47 9.58 17.82
CA PHE A 261 -11.66 8.13 17.72
C PHE A 261 -13.06 7.71 17.26
N GLY A 262 -14.03 8.63 17.24
CA GLY A 262 -15.37 8.43 16.72
C GLY A 262 -15.61 9.12 15.36
N PRO A 263 -16.84 9.05 14.83
CA PRO A 263 -17.22 9.69 13.58
C PRO A 263 -17.03 11.22 13.61
N ASN A 264 -16.74 11.80 12.45
CA ASN A 264 -16.62 13.25 12.29
C ASN A 264 -17.95 13.93 12.67
N PRO A 265 -17.90 15.02 13.45
CA PRO A 265 -19.11 15.76 13.80
C PRO A 265 -19.76 16.31 12.53
N LYS A 266 -21.09 16.47 12.52
CA LYS A 266 -21.83 16.98 11.35
C LYS A 266 -21.31 18.34 10.86
N SER A 267 -20.77 19.15 11.76
CA SER A 267 -20.16 20.45 11.49
C SER A 267 -18.82 20.40 10.75
N ALA A 268 -18.12 19.26 10.74
CA ALA A 268 -16.88 19.12 9.97
C ALA A 268 -17.21 19.01 8.47
N ALA A 269 -16.34 19.57 7.64
CA ALA A 269 -16.40 19.41 6.19
C ALA A 269 -16.28 17.91 5.82
N PRO A 270 -17.11 17.38 4.90
CA PRO A 270 -16.96 16.03 4.39
C PRO A 270 -15.66 15.91 3.60
N THR A 271 -15.04 14.74 3.68
CA THR A 271 -13.79 14.43 2.99
C THR A 271 -14.02 13.39 1.92
N VAL A 272 -13.43 13.56 0.74
CA VAL A 272 -13.51 12.60 -0.38
C VAL A 272 -12.09 12.27 -0.86
N ARG A 273 -11.80 10.99 -1.12
CA ARG A 273 -10.50 10.60 -1.68
C ARG A 273 -10.45 10.95 -3.16
N LEU A 274 -9.46 11.75 -3.54
CA LEU A 274 -9.04 11.98 -4.91
C LEU A 274 -7.86 11.07 -5.21
N PHE A 275 -8.14 9.96 -5.89
CA PHE A 275 -7.12 9.01 -6.28
C PHE A 275 -6.23 9.59 -7.37
N GLU A 276 -4.92 9.55 -7.13
CA GLU A 276 -3.90 9.95 -8.11
C GLU A 276 -3.16 8.69 -8.57
N ASP A 277 -3.24 8.40 -9.87
CA ASP A 277 -2.60 7.26 -10.52
C ASP A 277 -1.90 7.73 -11.79
N GLY A 278 -0.64 8.15 -11.67
CA GLY A 278 0.09 8.83 -12.74
C GLY A 278 -0.64 10.12 -13.16
N PRO A 279 -1.00 10.29 -14.45
CA PRO A 279 -1.70 11.49 -14.92
C PRO A 279 -3.19 11.48 -14.58
N PHE A 280 -3.74 10.38 -14.07
CA PHE A 280 -5.18 10.20 -13.87
C PHE A 280 -5.59 10.63 -12.46
N LYS A 281 -6.70 11.38 -12.39
CA LYS A 281 -7.33 11.82 -11.14
C LYS A 281 -8.81 11.45 -11.15
N PHE A 282 -9.27 10.77 -10.11
CA PHE A 282 -10.64 10.27 -10.06
C PHE A 282 -11.10 10.04 -8.62
N VAL A 283 -12.41 9.93 -8.41
CA VAL A 283 -13.04 9.70 -7.11
C VAL A 283 -13.97 8.50 -7.16
N MET A 284 -14.26 7.86 -6.02
CA MET A 284 -15.36 6.90 -5.93
C MET A 284 -16.70 7.65 -5.94
N LYS A 285 -17.62 7.24 -6.82
CA LYS A 285 -18.94 7.91 -6.94
C LYS A 285 -19.70 7.92 -5.62
N GLN A 286 -19.68 6.80 -4.90
CA GLN A 286 -20.37 6.69 -3.61
C GLN A 286 -19.83 7.67 -2.56
N GLU A 287 -18.50 7.87 -2.48
CA GLU A 287 -17.92 8.86 -1.55
C GLU A 287 -18.33 10.28 -1.91
N LEU A 288 -18.24 10.62 -3.21
CA LEU A 288 -18.62 11.94 -3.72
C LEU A 288 -20.09 12.26 -3.43
N PHE A 289 -21.00 11.35 -3.77
CA PHE A 289 -22.43 11.58 -3.62
C PHE A 289 -22.85 11.60 -2.15
N ASN A 290 -22.23 10.77 -1.29
CA ASN A 290 -22.45 10.86 0.16
C ASN A 290 -22.01 12.23 0.71
N ALA A 291 -20.87 12.76 0.25
CA ALA A 291 -20.38 14.07 0.65
C ALA A 291 -21.31 15.21 0.19
N ILE A 292 -21.75 15.19 -1.08
CA ILE A 292 -22.71 16.18 -1.63
C ILE A 292 -24.06 16.12 -0.89
N ASN A 293 -24.55 14.91 -0.63
CA ASN A 293 -25.85 14.71 0.01
C ASN A 293 -25.88 15.14 1.48
N ARG A 294 -24.72 15.28 2.14
CA ARG A 294 -24.62 15.76 3.52
C ARG A 294 -25.23 17.14 3.73
N TYR A 295 -25.20 17.99 2.70
CA TYR A 295 -25.72 19.36 2.72
C TYR A 295 -26.96 19.56 1.85
N SER A 296 -27.43 18.50 1.18
CA SER A 296 -28.57 18.58 0.28
C SER A 296 -29.88 18.33 1.04
N ASP A 297 -30.90 19.14 0.77
CA ASP A 297 -32.27 18.79 1.14
C ASP A 297 -32.72 17.53 0.38
N TYR A 298 -33.73 16.83 0.91
CA TYR A 298 -34.22 15.56 0.35
C TYR A 298 -34.65 15.66 -1.13
N SER A 299 -35.04 16.85 -1.61
CA SER A 299 -35.39 17.08 -3.02
C SER A 299 -34.18 17.21 -3.96
N ASN A 300 -33.00 17.53 -3.43
CA ASN A 300 -31.77 17.77 -4.19
C ASN A 300 -30.71 16.68 -3.98
N SER A 301 -31.00 15.66 -3.15
CA SER A 301 -30.09 14.54 -2.92
C SER A 301 -29.93 13.68 -4.17
N ILE A 302 -28.70 13.31 -4.47
CA ILE A 302 -28.34 12.38 -5.54
C ILE A 302 -28.67 10.97 -5.04
N ILE A 303 -29.63 10.31 -5.69
CA ILE A 303 -29.92 8.90 -5.45
C ILE A 303 -28.96 8.08 -6.30
N PHE A 304 -28.01 7.43 -5.64
CA PHE A 304 -27.04 6.55 -6.29
C PHE A 304 -27.06 5.19 -5.63
N ASN A 305 -27.22 4.16 -6.45
CA ASN A 305 -27.04 2.78 -6.06
C ASN A 305 -26.12 2.14 -7.09
N GLU A 306 -25.12 1.39 -6.60
CA GLU A 306 -24.31 0.54 -7.49
C GLU A 306 -25.21 -0.51 -8.13
N ASN A 307 -25.14 -0.60 -9.46
CA ASN A 307 -25.87 -1.62 -10.21
C ASN A 307 -25.32 -3.02 -9.90
N GLU A 308 -24.02 -3.12 -9.69
CA GLU A 308 -23.31 -4.38 -9.45
C GLU A 308 -22.71 -4.42 -8.06
N LYS A 309 -23.09 -5.42 -7.26
CA LYS A 309 -22.68 -5.52 -5.85
C LYS A 309 -21.16 -5.61 -5.64
N HIS A 310 -20.43 -6.10 -6.64
CA HIS A 310 -19.01 -6.39 -6.53
C HIS A 310 -18.11 -5.29 -7.09
N VAL A 311 -18.69 -4.32 -7.82
CA VAL A 311 -17.98 -3.21 -8.45
C VAL A 311 -18.25 -1.93 -7.69
N ILE A 312 -17.25 -1.06 -7.61
CA ILE A 312 -17.38 0.31 -7.10
C ILE A 312 -17.04 1.23 -8.26
N SER A 313 -18.04 2.02 -8.66
CA SER A 313 -17.97 2.95 -9.77
C SER A 313 -17.12 4.17 -9.40
N SER A 314 -16.39 4.67 -10.39
CA SER A 314 -15.52 5.84 -10.28
C SER A 314 -15.97 6.97 -11.21
N MET A 315 -15.52 8.18 -10.95
CA MET A 315 -15.73 9.36 -11.78
C MET A 315 -14.42 10.14 -11.92
N GLU A 316 -14.06 10.49 -13.15
CA GLU A 316 -12.88 11.30 -13.44
C GLU A 316 -13.02 12.70 -12.86
N TRP A 317 -11.90 13.29 -12.43
CA TRP A 317 -11.91 14.60 -11.77
C TRP A 317 -12.48 15.71 -12.65
N GLU A 318 -12.21 15.66 -13.95
CA GLU A 318 -12.76 16.63 -14.90
C GLU A 318 -14.29 16.55 -14.98
N ASP A 319 -14.86 15.35 -14.95
CA ASP A 319 -16.31 15.15 -14.92
C ASP A 319 -16.92 15.64 -13.59
N VAL A 320 -16.20 15.45 -12.47
CA VAL A 320 -16.64 15.99 -11.16
C VAL A 320 -16.76 17.51 -11.23
N LEU A 321 -15.76 18.18 -11.81
CA LEU A 321 -15.77 19.64 -11.97
C LEU A 321 -16.88 20.10 -12.93
N GLU A 322 -17.08 19.39 -14.04
CA GLU A 322 -18.06 19.72 -15.07
C GLU A 322 -19.50 19.58 -14.57
N PHE A 323 -19.82 18.48 -13.89
CA PHE A 323 -21.20 18.17 -13.50
C PHE A 323 -21.57 18.59 -12.07
N TYR A 324 -20.59 18.79 -11.18
CA TYR A 324 -20.85 19.07 -9.76
C TYR A 324 -20.02 20.22 -9.19
N GLY A 325 -19.31 20.99 -10.02
CA GLY A 325 -18.42 22.06 -9.56
C GLY A 325 -19.08 23.08 -8.62
N ASP A 326 -20.37 23.35 -8.80
CA ASP A 326 -21.19 24.24 -7.97
C ASP A 326 -21.56 23.65 -6.59
N ARG A 327 -21.49 22.34 -6.42
CA ARG A 327 -21.94 21.59 -5.23
C ARG A 327 -20.82 21.06 -4.34
N ILE A 328 -19.56 21.18 -4.79
CA ILE A 328 -18.40 20.57 -4.12
C ILE A 328 -17.53 21.57 -3.34
N GLY A 329 -17.90 22.85 -3.29
CA GLY A 329 -17.08 23.92 -2.68
C GLY A 329 -16.74 23.70 -1.19
N ASP A 330 -17.65 23.06 -0.45
CA ASP A 330 -17.49 22.76 0.99
C ASP A 330 -16.90 21.36 1.26
N ILE A 331 -16.50 20.63 0.21
CA ILE A 331 -15.93 19.28 0.32
C ILE A 331 -14.39 19.38 0.33
N GLU A 332 -13.75 18.69 1.26
CA GLU A 332 -12.29 18.54 1.30
C GLU A 332 -11.86 17.32 0.48
N PHE A 333 -11.20 17.54 -0.66
CA PHE A 333 -10.63 16.47 -1.47
C PHE A 333 -9.22 16.14 -1.00
N ILE A 334 -9.01 14.89 -0.60
CA ILE A 334 -7.76 14.37 -0.08
C ILE A 334 -7.03 13.62 -1.19
N ARG A 335 -5.83 14.07 -1.55
CA ARG A 335 -4.99 13.39 -2.54
C ARG A 335 -4.57 12.04 -1.99
N TYR A 336 -4.90 10.98 -2.71
CA TYR A 336 -4.70 9.62 -2.28
C TYR A 336 -3.92 8.82 -3.34
N PRO A 337 -2.65 8.46 -3.09
CA PRO A 337 -1.87 7.72 -4.07
C PRO A 337 -2.33 6.26 -4.18
N ILE A 338 -2.37 5.72 -5.39
CA ILE A 338 -2.54 4.27 -5.60
C ILE A 338 -1.19 3.57 -5.46
N GLN A 339 -1.04 2.81 -4.38
CA GLN A 339 0.17 2.03 -4.14
C GLN A 339 0.10 0.68 -4.84
N ARG A 340 1.24 0.22 -5.36
CA ARG A 340 1.36 -1.07 -6.02
C ARG A 340 2.59 -1.81 -5.51
N SER A 341 2.45 -3.11 -5.36
CA SER A 341 3.58 -4.02 -5.21
C SER A 341 3.69 -4.88 -6.47
N LYS A 342 4.84 -5.53 -6.69
CA LYS A 342 5.15 -6.17 -7.97
C LYS A 342 4.19 -7.32 -8.34
N HIS A 343 3.74 -8.09 -7.35
CA HIS A 343 3.00 -9.33 -7.62
C HIS A 343 1.61 -9.42 -6.99
N ARG A 344 1.20 -8.41 -6.22
CA ARG A 344 -0.13 -8.35 -5.60
C ARG A 344 -0.62 -6.90 -5.53
N ALA A 345 -1.87 -6.67 -5.87
CA ALA A 345 -2.48 -5.36 -5.70
C ALA A 345 -2.53 -4.97 -4.21
N VAL A 346 -2.14 -3.73 -3.89
CA VAL A 346 -2.32 -3.18 -2.53
C VAL A 346 -3.79 -2.85 -2.33
N TYR A 347 -4.35 -3.25 -1.20
CA TYR A 347 -5.77 -3.07 -0.95
C TYR A 347 -6.09 -1.64 -0.54
N LEU A 348 -7.30 -1.22 -0.89
CA LEU A 348 -7.88 0.06 -0.50
C LEU A 348 -9.12 -0.21 0.34
N GLN A 349 -9.36 0.61 1.36
CA GLN A 349 -10.66 0.59 2.03
C GLN A 349 -11.73 0.99 1.01
N GLY A 350 -12.86 0.28 0.99
CA GLY A 350 -14.02 0.67 0.20
C GLY A 350 -14.62 2.01 0.64
N PRO A 351 -15.64 2.52 -0.08
CA PRO A 351 -16.37 3.74 0.30
C PRO A 351 -17.09 3.59 1.65
N THR A 352 -17.35 2.34 2.04
CA THR A 352 -17.94 1.93 3.28
C THR A 352 -17.02 0.91 3.95
N ARG A 353 -17.13 0.79 5.28
CA ARG A 353 -16.22 -0.01 6.08
C ARG A 353 -16.36 -1.50 5.80
N ASP A 354 -17.43 -1.98 5.20
CA ASP A 354 -17.77 -3.39 4.98
C ASP A 354 -16.73 -4.20 4.20
N GLY A 355 -15.82 -3.60 3.42
CA GLY A 355 -14.78 -4.38 2.76
C GLY A 355 -13.63 -3.58 2.17
N PHE A 356 -12.69 -4.32 1.60
CA PHE A 356 -11.58 -3.77 0.81
C PHE A 356 -11.86 -3.90 -0.68
N CYS A 357 -11.21 -3.05 -1.46
CA CYS A 357 -11.27 -3.06 -2.91
C CYS A 357 -9.88 -2.83 -3.53
N VAL A 358 -9.77 -3.13 -4.82
CA VAL A 358 -8.60 -2.85 -5.67
C VAL A 358 -9.09 -2.34 -7.01
N LEU A 359 -8.26 -1.63 -7.77
CA LEU A 359 -8.62 -1.27 -9.14
C LEU A 359 -8.88 -2.55 -9.96
N CYS A 360 -9.92 -2.57 -10.79
CA CYS A 360 -10.25 -3.73 -11.61
C CYS A 360 -9.08 -4.13 -12.52
N VAL A 361 -8.30 -3.16 -13.01
CA VAL A 361 -7.10 -3.42 -13.81
C VAL A 361 -5.98 -4.07 -12.98
N ASP A 362 -5.78 -3.64 -11.74
CA ASP A 362 -4.79 -4.26 -10.84
C ASP A 362 -5.23 -5.69 -10.47
N ALA A 363 -6.53 -5.94 -10.25
CA ALA A 363 -7.05 -7.30 -10.09
C ALA A 363 -6.82 -8.17 -11.34
N LEU A 364 -7.03 -7.61 -12.55
CA LEU A 364 -6.79 -8.33 -13.80
C LEU A 364 -5.35 -8.81 -13.91
N PHE A 365 -4.37 -7.93 -13.72
CA PHE A 365 -2.96 -8.29 -13.84
C PHE A 365 -2.47 -9.14 -12.65
N ASP A 366 -2.66 -8.65 -11.43
CA ASP A 366 -1.96 -9.18 -10.25
C ASP A 366 -2.68 -10.38 -9.62
N SER A 367 -3.98 -10.54 -9.88
CA SER A 367 -4.75 -11.68 -9.39
C SER A 367 -5.09 -12.65 -10.51
N PHE A 368 -5.87 -12.23 -11.52
CA PHE A 368 -6.45 -13.15 -12.49
C PHE A 368 -5.43 -13.68 -13.51
N LEU A 369 -4.71 -12.80 -14.22
CA LEU A 369 -3.74 -13.21 -15.24
C LEU A 369 -2.51 -13.86 -14.63
N LYS A 370 -2.00 -13.31 -13.52
CA LYS A 370 -0.85 -13.90 -12.81
C LYS A 370 -1.17 -15.30 -12.28
N PHE A 371 -2.36 -15.51 -11.72
CA PHE A 371 -2.84 -16.85 -11.36
C PHE A 371 -2.95 -17.77 -12.58
N LEU A 372 -3.54 -17.31 -13.68
CA LEU A 372 -3.69 -18.09 -14.92
C LEU A 372 -2.33 -18.56 -15.47
N ILE A 373 -1.34 -17.67 -15.43
CA ILE A 373 -0.01 -17.87 -16.02
C ILE A 373 0.88 -18.73 -15.14
N PHE A 374 1.03 -18.40 -13.86
CA PHE A 374 1.99 -19.07 -12.96
C PHE A 374 1.35 -20.08 -12.03
N GLY A 375 0.12 -19.82 -11.58
CA GLY A 375 -0.60 -20.73 -10.69
C GLY A 375 -1.18 -21.94 -11.42
N ALA A 376 -2.09 -21.68 -12.36
CA ALA A 376 -2.76 -22.72 -13.14
C ALA A 376 -1.93 -23.22 -14.34
N LYS A 377 -0.99 -22.38 -14.83
CA LYS A 377 -0.20 -22.61 -16.06
C LYS A 377 -1.08 -22.97 -17.25
N SER A 378 -2.20 -22.26 -17.39
CA SER A 378 -3.29 -22.68 -18.28
C SER A 378 -2.84 -22.81 -19.73
N LEU A 379 -2.01 -21.89 -20.23
CA LEU A 379 -1.50 -21.92 -21.61
C LEU A 379 -0.60 -23.14 -21.89
N GLN A 380 0.02 -23.73 -20.86
CA GLN A 380 0.85 -24.93 -20.99
C GLN A 380 0.01 -26.23 -20.93
N ARG A 381 -1.16 -26.18 -20.27
CA ARG A 381 -2.03 -27.35 -20.03
C ARG A 381 -3.19 -27.47 -21.02
N ALA A 382 -3.64 -26.34 -21.56
CA ALA A 382 -4.77 -26.32 -22.48
C ALA A 382 -4.51 -27.19 -23.69
N LYS A 383 -5.56 -27.85 -24.20
CA LYS A 383 -5.48 -28.65 -25.42
C LYS A 383 -5.75 -27.79 -26.65
N CYS A 384 -6.54 -26.74 -26.48
CA CYS A 384 -6.84 -25.75 -27.51
C CYS A 384 -7.13 -24.38 -26.88
N TRP A 385 -7.12 -23.34 -27.71
CA TRP A 385 -7.42 -21.97 -27.29
C TRP A 385 -8.82 -21.83 -26.67
N GLN A 386 -9.79 -22.64 -27.11
CA GLN A 386 -11.14 -22.61 -26.55
C GLN A 386 -11.18 -22.98 -25.07
N ASP A 387 -10.26 -23.82 -24.57
CA ASP A 387 -10.16 -24.10 -23.14
C ASP A 387 -9.71 -22.86 -22.37
N ILE A 388 -8.81 -22.05 -22.95
CA ILE A 388 -8.38 -20.75 -22.39
C ILE A 388 -9.54 -19.75 -22.42
N CYS A 389 -10.27 -19.66 -23.53
CA CYS A 389 -11.42 -18.76 -23.66
C CYS A 389 -12.45 -18.97 -22.56
N ARG A 390 -12.74 -20.22 -22.16
CA ARG A 390 -13.68 -20.50 -21.06
C ARG A 390 -13.24 -19.89 -19.74
N VAL A 391 -11.95 -19.90 -19.44
CA VAL A 391 -11.41 -19.28 -18.22
C VAL A 391 -11.44 -17.76 -18.35
N LEU A 392 -11.09 -17.23 -19.52
CA LEU A 392 -11.14 -15.79 -19.80
C LEU A 392 -12.57 -15.25 -19.77
N ASP A 393 -13.57 -16.00 -20.22
CA ASP A 393 -15.00 -15.64 -20.13
C ASP A 393 -15.43 -15.50 -18.66
N THR A 394 -14.93 -16.35 -17.74
CA THR A 394 -15.16 -16.17 -16.30
C THR A 394 -14.45 -14.92 -15.78
N ILE A 395 -13.20 -14.68 -16.16
CA ILE A 395 -12.48 -13.46 -15.75
C ILE A 395 -13.22 -12.21 -16.25
N GLN A 396 -13.79 -12.27 -17.45
CA GLN A 396 -14.55 -11.17 -18.05
C GLN A 396 -15.76 -10.75 -17.20
N THR A 397 -16.38 -11.65 -16.43
CA THR A 397 -17.51 -11.27 -15.55
C THR A 397 -17.09 -10.31 -14.43
N PHE A 398 -15.79 -10.19 -14.16
CA PHE A 398 -15.20 -9.27 -13.19
C PHE A 398 -14.44 -8.11 -13.85
N CYS A 399 -14.41 -8.05 -15.18
CA CYS A 399 -13.62 -7.13 -15.99
C CYS A 399 -14.43 -6.71 -17.22
N ASP A 400 -15.65 -6.20 -17.00
CA ASP A 400 -16.54 -5.81 -18.08
C ASP A 400 -16.20 -4.42 -18.63
N SER A 401 -16.22 -4.28 -19.96
CA SER A 401 -16.01 -3.02 -20.65
C SER A 401 -17.07 -1.95 -20.36
N GLU A 402 -18.22 -2.33 -19.81
CA GLU A 402 -19.29 -1.40 -19.42
C GLU A 402 -19.04 -0.75 -18.04
N PHE A 403 -18.00 -1.19 -17.31
CA PHE A 403 -17.60 -0.54 -16.07
C PHE A 403 -17.07 0.88 -16.34
N THR A 404 -17.30 1.79 -15.39
CA THR A 404 -16.74 3.14 -15.45
C THR A 404 -15.21 3.09 -15.54
N PRO A 405 -14.56 4.10 -16.15
CA PRO A 405 -13.11 4.24 -16.06
C PRO A 405 -12.63 4.15 -14.60
N HIS A 406 -11.46 3.55 -14.38
CA HIS A 406 -10.84 3.38 -13.06
C HIS A 406 -11.75 2.73 -12.01
N ALA A 407 -12.62 1.81 -12.43
CA ALA A 407 -13.50 1.08 -11.52
C ALA A 407 -12.69 0.22 -10.54
N PHE A 408 -13.31 -0.05 -9.39
CA PHE A 408 -12.75 -0.94 -8.38
C PHE A 408 -13.60 -2.21 -8.24
N ILE A 409 -12.97 -3.29 -7.80
CA ILE A 409 -13.61 -4.55 -7.46
C ILE A 409 -13.37 -4.86 -5.98
N ARG A 410 -14.40 -5.40 -5.30
CA ARG A 410 -14.29 -5.85 -3.91
C ARG A 410 -13.38 -7.07 -3.80
N VAL A 411 -12.45 -7.04 -2.83
CA VAL A 411 -11.43 -8.09 -2.62
C VAL A 411 -12.06 -9.47 -2.35
N GLU A 412 -13.22 -9.50 -1.70
CA GLU A 412 -13.98 -10.74 -1.42
C GLU A 412 -14.29 -11.55 -2.69
N CYS A 413 -14.38 -10.89 -3.85
CA CYS A 413 -14.63 -11.54 -5.13
C CYS A 413 -13.38 -12.24 -5.70
N LEU A 414 -12.18 -11.83 -5.28
CA LEU A 414 -10.92 -12.41 -5.77
C LEU A 414 -10.69 -13.83 -5.20
N ALA A 415 -10.97 -14.05 -3.91
CA ALA A 415 -10.77 -15.33 -3.23
C ALA A 415 -11.62 -16.48 -3.83
N ASN A 416 -12.83 -16.15 -4.28
CA ASN A 416 -13.72 -17.11 -4.94
C ASN A 416 -13.18 -17.61 -6.28
N THR A 417 -12.30 -16.85 -6.93
CA THR A 417 -11.75 -17.20 -8.25
C THR A 417 -10.54 -18.12 -8.11
N GLU A 418 -9.63 -17.85 -7.16
CA GLU A 418 -8.45 -18.69 -6.94
C GLU A 418 -8.83 -20.13 -6.54
N SER A 419 -9.86 -20.30 -5.71
CA SER A 419 -10.34 -21.62 -5.25
C SER A 419 -10.99 -22.47 -6.36
N GLN A 420 -11.65 -21.86 -7.34
CA GLN A 420 -12.34 -22.57 -8.42
C GLN A 420 -11.40 -23.25 -9.44
N TYR A 421 -10.14 -22.83 -9.49
CA TYR A 421 -9.17 -23.28 -10.48
C TYR A 421 -7.92 -23.92 -9.85
N CYS A 422 -7.96 -24.21 -8.55
CA CYS A 422 -6.87 -24.77 -7.74
C CYS A 422 -6.58 -26.27 -8.01
N ASP A 423 -6.78 -26.75 -9.24
CA ASP A 423 -6.23 -28.03 -9.66
C ASP A 423 -4.73 -27.84 -9.94
N HIS A 424 -3.91 -28.23 -8.97
CA HIS A 424 -2.44 -28.15 -9.02
C HIS A 424 -1.91 -28.53 -10.41
N ALA A 425 -1.01 -27.69 -10.94
CA ALA A 425 -0.25 -27.96 -12.16
C ALA A 425 0.84 -29.03 -11.93
N ALA A 426 0.46 -30.18 -11.36
CA ALA A 426 1.38 -31.30 -11.23
C ALA A 426 1.83 -31.73 -12.64
N ASN A 427 3.15 -31.84 -12.82
CA ASN A 427 3.83 -32.31 -14.04
C ASN A 427 3.96 -31.31 -15.21
N VAL A 428 3.86 -30.01 -14.96
CA VAL A 428 4.13 -28.99 -15.99
C VAL A 428 5.55 -28.42 -15.83
N GLN A 429 6.20 -28.05 -16.93
CA GLN A 429 7.56 -27.50 -16.88
C GLN A 429 7.60 -26.15 -16.14
N THR A 430 8.63 -25.95 -15.32
CA THR A 430 8.93 -24.70 -14.60
C THR A 430 10.00 -23.91 -15.34
N ILE A 431 10.06 -22.59 -15.18
CA ILE A 431 11.09 -21.73 -15.80
C ILE A 431 12.48 -22.10 -15.27
N ARG A 432 13.47 -22.17 -16.18
CA ARG A 432 14.85 -22.51 -15.83
C ARG A 432 15.56 -21.33 -15.16
N ASN A 433 16.56 -21.67 -14.33
CA ASN A 433 17.49 -20.69 -13.81
C ASN A 433 18.27 -20.03 -14.95
N VAL A 434 18.34 -18.70 -14.89
CA VAL A 434 19.21 -17.90 -15.74
C VAL A 434 20.63 -17.97 -15.18
N PRO A 435 21.66 -18.20 -16.01
CA PRO A 435 23.05 -18.17 -15.57
C PRO A 435 23.52 -16.75 -15.17
N ALA A 436 24.72 -16.65 -14.59
CA ALA A 436 25.24 -15.39 -14.04
C ALA A 436 25.50 -14.30 -15.11
N ASP A 437 25.77 -14.69 -16.36
CA ASP A 437 25.92 -13.79 -17.52
C ASP A 437 24.58 -13.37 -18.14
N GLY A 438 23.46 -13.80 -17.55
CA GLY A 438 22.11 -13.41 -17.91
C GLY A 438 21.52 -14.19 -19.08
N PHE A 439 20.54 -13.57 -19.75
CA PHE A 439 19.87 -14.16 -20.90
C PHE A 439 19.68 -13.14 -22.02
N THR A 440 19.59 -13.65 -23.26
CA THR A 440 19.35 -12.88 -24.48
C THR A 440 17.93 -13.11 -25.00
N GLU A 441 17.50 -12.30 -25.97
CA GLU A 441 16.24 -12.52 -26.73
C GLU A 441 16.11 -13.98 -27.20
N ARG A 442 17.21 -14.56 -27.72
CA ARG A 442 17.21 -15.94 -28.20
C ARG A 442 17.00 -16.95 -27.07
N ASN A 443 17.52 -16.68 -25.87
CA ASN A 443 17.28 -17.55 -24.72
C ASN A 443 15.80 -17.51 -24.30
N LEU A 444 15.16 -16.34 -24.34
CA LEU A 444 13.72 -16.19 -24.09
C LEU A 444 12.89 -16.99 -25.10
N GLU A 445 13.19 -16.89 -26.40
CA GLU A 445 12.50 -17.66 -27.44
C GLU A 445 12.60 -19.17 -27.23
N ILE A 446 13.79 -19.66 -26.86
CA ILE A 446 14.04 -21.08 -26.55
C ILE A 446 13.21 -21.50 -25.32
N GLU A 447 13.15 -20.63 -24.30
CA GLU A 447 12.39 -20.90 -23.08
C GLU A 447 10.88 -20.98 -23.36
N LEU A 448 10.33 -20.08 -24.18
CA LEU A 448 8.91 -20.11 -24.59
C LEU A 448 8.53 -21.43 -25.30
N VAL A 449 9.41 -21.95 -26.17
CA VAL A 449 9.21 -23.24 -26.83
C VAL A 449 9.29 -24.39 -25.83
N ARG A 450 10.26 -24.35 -24.93
CA ARG A 450 10.49 -25.41 -23.94
C ARG A 450 9.29 -25.54 -22.99
N LEU A 451 8.71 -24.42 -22.57
CA LEU A 451 7.46 -24.35 -21.78
C LEU A 451 6.21 -24.79 -22.57
N SER A 452 6.35 -25.23 -23.82
CA SER A 452 5.27 -25.65 -24.72
C SER A 452 4.23 -24.56 -25.03
N LEU A 453 4.55 -23.28 -24.78
CA LEU A 453 3.62 -22.16 -24.99
C LEU A 453 3.32 -21.91 -26.47
N THR A 454 4.25 -22.26 -27.35
CA THR A 454 4.09 -22.18 -28.81
C THR A 454 3.08 -23.17 -29.38
N THR A 455 2.65 -24.18 -28.59
CA THR A 455 1.64 -25.16 -29.01
C THR A 455 0.25 -24.53 -29.12
N ILE A 456 -0.12 -23.74 -28.11
CA ILE A 456 -1.42 -23.05 -28.03
C ILE A 456 -1.35 -21.67 -28.70
N SER A 457 -0.18 -21.03 -28.63
CA SER A 457 0.05 -19.68 -29.10
C SER A 457 1.34 -19.58 -29.94
N PRO A 458 1.33 -20.05 -31.19
CA PRO A 458 2.51 -20.02 -32.05
C PRO A 458 3.13 -18.63 -32.24
N GLU A 459 2.29 -17.59 -32.22
CA GLU A 459 2.65 -16.18 -32.34
C GLU A 459 3.47 -15.63 -31.17
N ILE A 460 3.52 -16.31 -30.02
CA ILE A 460 4.15 -15.81 -28.80
C ILE A 460 5.63 -15.45 -28.99
N GLN A 461 6.34 -16.16 -29.86
CA GLN A 461 7.75 -15.88 -30.15
C GLN A 461 7.95 -14.54 -30.85
N LYS A 462 6.97 -14.05 -31.61
CA LYS A 462 7.05 -12.74 -32.28
C LYS A 462 7.12 -11.59 -31.26
N TYR A 463 6.64 -11.82 -30.05
CA TYR A 463 6.66 -10.83 -28.97
C TYR A 463 7.97 -10.83 -28.18
N ALA A 464 8.81 -11.86 -28.32
CA ALA A 464 10.05 -11.99 -27.55
C ALA A 464 10.96 -10.76 -27.72
N ARG A 465 11.09 -10.24 -28.94
CA ARG A 465 11.91 -9.06 -29.24
C ARG A 465 11.48 -7.80 -28.50
N ILE A 466 10.19 -7.46 -28.57
CA ILE A 466 9.68 -6.22 -27.98
C ILE A 466 9.68 -6.32 -26.45
N VAL A 467 9.35 -7.50 -25.90
CA VAL A 467 9.40 -7.77 -24.47
C VAL A 467 10.83 -7.76 -23.94
N PHE A 468 11.77 -8.39 -24.64
CA PHE A 468 13.17 -8.43 -24.23
C PHE A 468 13.76 -7.02 -24.11
N ARG A 469 13.52 -6.17 -25.12
CA ARG A 469 13.96 -4.76 -25.10
C ARG A 469 13.40 -4.00 -23.92
N GLU A 470 12.16 -4.23 -23.56
CA GLU A 470 11.53 -3.52 -22.46
C GLU A 470 12.07 -3.96 -21.10
N ILE A 471 12.31 -5.25 -20.93
CA ILE A 471 12.90 -5.79 -19.69
C ILE A 471 14.36 -5.37 -19.56
N GLU A 472 15.10 -5.31 -20.67
CA GLU A 472 16.48 -4.81 -20.69
C GLU A 472 16.57 -3.35 -20.22
N LYS A 473 15.61 -2.49 -20.57
CA LYS A 473 15.56 -1.11 -20.05
C LYS A 473 15.35 -1.04 -18.53
N ARG A 474 14.60 -2.00 -17.97
CA ARG A 474 14.21 -2.03 -16.55
C ARG A 474 15.13 -2.89 -15.69
N LYS A 475 16.24 -3.40 -16.26
CA LYS A 475 17.15 -4.29 -15.54
C LYS A 475 17.76 -3.57 -14.34
N LYS A 476 17.77 -4.25 -13.18
CA LYS A 476 18.31 -3.70 -11.93
C LYS A 476 19.81 -3.93 -11.75
N GLY A 477 20.41 -4.77 -12.58
CA GLY A 477 21.83 -5.14 -12.49
C GLY A 477 22.52 -5.12 -13.85
N GLU A 478 23.78 -5.54 -13.87
CA GLU A 478 24.56 -5.65 -15.11
C GLU A 478 23.89 -6.60 -16.11
N PHE A 479 23.41 -7.74 -15.61
CA PHE A 479 22.76 -8.81 -16.38
C PHE A 479 21.33 -9.08 -15.92
N LEU A 480 20.51 -9.59 -16.84
CA LEU A 480 19.15 -10.05 -16.55
C LEU A 480 19.17 -11.33 -15.74
N ARG A 481 18.32 -11.44 -14.71
CA ARG A 481 18.27 -12.53 -13.74
C ARG A 481 17.09 -13.47 -14.00
N THR A 482 16.98 -14.52 -13.18
CA THR A 482 15.86 -15.47 -13.26
C THR A 482 14.50 -14.79 -13.07
N SER A 483 14.36 -13.85 -12.12
CA SER A 483 13.11 -13.11 -11.92
C SER A 483 12.71 -12.29 -13.16
N ASP A 484 13.68 -11.75 -13.90
CA ASP A 484 13.45 -11.01 -15.14
C ASP A 484 12.98 -11.95 -16.28
N MET A 485 13.39 -13.23 -16.29
CA MET A 485 12.85 -14.25 -17.20
C MET A 485 11.39 -14.57 -16.89
N PHE A 486 10.99 -14.60 -15.61
CA PHE A 486 9.58 -14.73 -15.24
C PHE A 486 8.75 -13.57 -15.78
N ASP A 487 9.23 -12.33 -15.57
CA ASP A 487 8.55 -11.13 -16.10
C ASP A 487 8.44 -11.19 -17.63
N ALA A 488 9.48 -11.66 -18.34
CA ALA A 488 9.47 -11.79 -19.80
C ALA A 488 8.45 -12.81 -20.30
N VAL A 489 8.37 -13.97 -19.64
CA VAL A 489 7.41 -15.02 -19.98
C VAL A 489 5.98 -14.58 -19.64
N GLU A 490 5.77 -13.82 -18.56
CA GLU A 490 4.48 -13.21 -18.22
C GLU A 490 4.04 -12.21 -19.30
N MET A 491 4.88 -11.24 -19.64
CA MET A 491 4.57 -10.21 -20.64
C MET A 491 4.25 -10.82 -22.02
N CYS A 492 5.01 -11.82 -22.46
CA CYS A 492 4.75 -12.54 -23.71
C CYS A 492 3.36 -13.21 -23.71
N GLN A 493 2.98 -13.86 -22.60
CA GLN A 493 1.67 -14.53 -22.48
C GLN A 493 0.52 -13.52 -22.39
N ILE A 494 0.70 -12.45 -21.62
CA ILE A 494 -0.27 -11.34 -21.51
C ILE A 494 -0.56 -10.75 -22.89
N LEU A 495 0.47 -10.41 -23.66
CA LEU A 495 0.33 -9.90 -25.02
C LEU A 495 -0.47 -10.85 -25.91
N CYS A 496 -0.17 -12.14 -25.83
CA CYS A 496 -0.90 -13.16 -26.56
C CYS A 496 -2.38 -13.20 -26.18
N ILE A 497 -2.69 -13.11 -24.88
CA ILE A 497 -4.07 -13.11 -24.37
C ILE A 497 -4.83 -11.91 -24.91
N PHE A 498 -4.28 -10.70 -24.79
CA PHE A 498 -4.96 -9.49 -25.24
C PHE A 498 -5.15 -9.44 -26.76
N LYS A 499 -4.16 -9.88 -27.57
CA LYS A 499 -4.31 -9.93 -29.04
C LYS A 499 -5.32 -10.99 -29.51
N ARG A 500 -5.60 -12.02 -28.72
CA ARG A 500 -6.53 -13.12 -29.11
C ARG A 500 -7.87 -13.09 -28.41
N TYR A 501 -8.06 -12.21 -27.43
CA TYR A 501 -9.28 -12.08 -26.67
C TYR A 501 -9.73 -10.61 -26.59
N PRO A 502 -10.40 -10.09 -27.66
CA PRO A 502 -10.71 -8.67 -27.82
C PRO A 502 -11.57 -8.07 -26.70
N LYS A 503 -12.35 -8.89 -25.99
CA LYS A 503 -13.21 -8.39 -24.90
C LYS A 503 -12.39 -7.81 -23.74
N LEU A 504 -11.28 -8.47 -23.36
CA LEU A 504 -10.37 -7.93 -22.35
C LEU A 504 -9.58 -6.73 -22.88
N GLN A 505 -9.26 -6.69 -24.17
CA GLN A 505 -8.63 -5.52 -24.79
C GLN A 505 -9.55 -4.30 -24.74
N LYS A 506 -10.85 -4.47 -25.05
CA LYS A 506 -11.88 -3.42 -24.92
C LYS A 506 -12.00 -2.94 -23.47
N PHE A 507 -12.03 -3.86 -22.51
CA PHE A 507 -12.02 -3.53 -21.08
C PHE A 507 -10.79 -2.69 -20.72
N LEU A 508 -9.59 -3.15 -21.08
CA LEU A 508 -8.34 -2.44 -20.77
C LEU A 508 -8.30 -1.02 -21.36
N HIS A 509 -8.84 -0.85 -22.57
CA HIS A 509 -8.99 0.46 -23.21
C HIS A 509 -9.98 1.35 -22.45
N LYS A 510 -11.15 0.84 -22.07
CA LYS A 510 -12.15 1.59 -21.29
C LYS A 510 -11.66 1.97 -19.90
N GLN A 511 -10.77 1.18 -19.31
CA GLN A 511 -10.09 1.52 -18.07
C GLN A 511 -8.88 2.46 -18.27
N MET A 512 -8.58 2.87 -19.50
CA MET A 512 -7.45 3.75 -19.86
C MET A 512 -6.08 3.18 -19.45
N ARG A 513 -5.87 1.88 -19.64
CA ARG A 513 -4.64 1.17 -19.19
C ARG A 513 -3.97 0.35 -20.28
N CYS A 514 -4.21 0.63 -21.56
CA CYS A 514 -3.54 -0.05 -22.68
C CYS A 514 -2.02 0.02 -22.60
N HIS A 515 -1.46 1.15 -22.15
CA HIS A 515 -0.01 1.37 -21.99
C HIS A 515 0.65 0.37 -21.03
N ARG A 516 -0.11 -0.31 -20.15
CA ARG A 516 0.44 -1.35 -19.26
C ARG A 516 0.87 -2.61 -20.01
N VAL A 517 0.39 -2.83 -21.24
CA VAL A 517 0.76 -3.98 -22.06
C VAL A 517 1.68 -3.53 -23.17
N VAL A 518 2.97 -3.72 -22.93
CA VAL A 518 4.07 -3.30 -23.82
C VAL A 518 3.90 -3.95 -25.19
N GLY A 519 3.84 -3.16 -26.27
CA GLY A 519 3.70 -3.69 -27.63
C GLY A 519 2.28 -4.10 -28.02
N LEU A 520 1.27 -3.74 -27.22
CA LEU A 520 -0.13 -3.90 -27.57
C LEU A 520 -0.56 -2.80 -28.55
N GLU A 521 -0.73 -3.19 -29.80
CA GLU A 521 -1.48 -2.41 -30.80
C GLU A 521 -2.97 -2.46 -30.43
N CYS A 522 -3.48 -1.40 -29.82
CA CYS A 522 -4.87 -1.33 -29.40
C CYS A 522 -5.71 -0.72 -30.51
N GLU A 523 -6.54 -1.56 -31.14
CA GLU A 523 -7.43 -1.15 -32.24
C GLU A 523 -8.33 0.04 -31.86
N TYR A 524 -8.72 0.14 -30.59
CA TYR A 524 -9.55 1.25 -30.10
C TYR A 524 -8.76 2.55 -29.89
N CYS A 525 -7.47 2.47 -29.57
CA CYS A 525 -6.62 3.66 -29.51
C CYS A 525 -6.32 4.17 -30.92
N GLU A 526 -6.04 3.27 -31.86
CA GLU A 526 -5.73 3.61 -33.25
C GLU A 526 -6.95 4.10 -34.04
N ALA A 527 -8.12 3.49 -33.82
CA ALA A 527 -9.37 3.92 -34.45
C ALA A 527 -9.86 5.29 -33.97
N GLN A 528 -9.34 5.82 -32.85
CA GLN A 528 -9.60 7.18 -32.40
C GLN A 528 -8.60 8.20 -32.98
N ASP A 529 -7.44 7.76 -33.46
CA ASP A 529 -6.45 8.59 -34.15
C ASP A 529 -6.85 8.88 -35.62
N THR A 530 -7.77 8.10 -36.21
CA THR A 530 -8.23 8.26 -37.61
C THR A 530 -9.50 9.10 -37.80
N TRP A 531 -10.09 9.65 -36.73
CA TRP A 531 -11.29 10.52 -36.83
C TRP A 531 -10.99 12.01 -37.09
N THR A 532 -9.74 12.37 -37.32
CA THR A 532 -9.36 13.71 -37.80
C THR A 532 -8.87 13.57 -39.24
N ASP A 533 -9.76 13.76 -40.22
CA ASP A 533 -9.57 14.74 -41.31
C ASP A 533 -10.49 14.61 -42.54
N ASP A 534 -11.33 13.58 -42.71
CA ASP A 534 -11.98 13.35 -44.03
C ASP A 534 -13.52 13.33 -44.11
N GLU A 535 -14.29 13.78 -43.11
CA GLU A 535 -15.74 14.01 -43.31
C GLU A 535 -16.23 15.35 -42.75
N VAL A 536 -15.74 16.46 -43.33
CA VAL A 536 -16.42 17.77 -43.26
C VAL A 536 -16.66 18.32 -44.67
N SER A 537 -17.64 17.73 -45.35
CA SER A 537 -18.46 18.36 -46.39
C SER A 537 -19.72 17.48 -46.53
N GLU A 538 -20.96 17.89 -46.30
CA GLU A 538 -21.63 19.17 -46.26
C GLU A 538 -22.77 19.09 -45.22
N ASN A 539 -22.83 20.03 -44.28
CA ASN A 539 -24.03 20.84 -43.96
C ASN A 539 -23.88 21.50 -42.59
N GLN A 540 -23.40 22.75 -42.61
CA GLN A 540 -23.59 23.70 -41.52
C GLN A 540 -25.05 24.18 -41.51
N LYS A 541 -25.72 24.09 -40.35
CA LYS A 541 -26.06 25.29 -39.54
C LYS A 541 -26.75 24.95 -38.19
N THR A 542 -25.94 25.11 -37.13
CA THR A 542 -26.18 25.81 -35.83
C THR A 542 -27.22 25.30 -34.82
N SER A 543 -26.74 24.70 -33.72
CA SER A 543 -26.55 25.33 -32.37
C SER A 543 -25.84 24.32 -31.42
N GLU A 544 -24.53 24.43 -31.17
CA GLU A 544 -23.85 24.97 -29.94
C GLU A 544 -24.38 24.37 -28.60
N ALA A 545 -23.61 23.75 -27.71
CA ALA A 545 -22.19 23.38 -27.68
C ALA A 545 -22.02 22.14 -26.77
N SER A 546 -21.45 21.06 -27.30
CA SER A 546 -20.95 19.92 -26.55
C SER A 546 -19.63 19.49 -27.20
N GLU A 547 -18.50 19.93 -26.66
CA GLU A 547 -17.25 19.23 -26.92
C GLU A 547 -17.33 17.90 -26.16
N SER A 548 -17.41 16.79 -26.89
CA SER A 548 -17.56 15.46 -26.29
C SER A 548 -16.32 15.10 -25.47
N SER A 549 -16.54 14.36 -24.38
CA SER A 549 -15.51 13.77 -23.52
C SER A 549 -14.42 13.00 -24.28
N GLU A 550 -14.69 12.56 -25.51
CA GLU A 550 -13.76 11.84 -26.38
C GLU A 550 -12.60 12.72 -26.91
N SER A 551 -12.81 14.02 -27.15
CA SER A 551 -11.73 14.92 -27.62
C SER A 551 -10.71 15.24 -26.51
N LYS A 552 -11.18 15.28 -25.24
CA LYS A 552 -10.34 15.46 -24.05
C LYS A 552 -9.45 14.23 -23.80
N ILE A 553 -9.96 13.02 -24.04
CA ILE A 553 -9.20 11.76 -23.97
C ILE A 553 -8.06 11.74 -25.02
N GLN A 554 -8.34 12.22 -26.23
CA GLN A 554 -7.38 12.28 -27.34
C GLN A 554 -6.17 13.18 -27.05
N ASN A 555 -6.41 14.38 -26.48
CA ASN A 555 -5.33 15.31 -26.13
C ASN A 555 -4.41 14.77 -25.03
N ARG A 556 -4.95 13.99 -24.08
CA ARG A 556 -4.16 13.34 -23.00
C ARG A 556 -3.33 12.16 -23.48
N LEU A 557 -3.86 11.34 -24.39
CA LEU A 557 -3.10 10.24 -25.01
C LEU A 557 -1.95 10.76 -25.89
N LYS A 558 -2.15 11.88 -26.59
CA LYS A 558 -1.07 12.57 -27.33
C LYS A 558 0.01 13.12 -26.42
N MET A 559 -0.37 13.72 -25.28
CA MET A 559 0.59 14.14 -24.25
C MET A 559 1.43 12.99 -23.68
N LEU A 560 0.84 11.80 -23.49
CA LEU A 560 1.56 10.61 -23.03
C LEU A 560 2.53 10.06 -24.08
N LYS A 561 2.16 10.07 -25.37
CA LYS A 561 3.06 9.68 -26.47
C LYS A 561 4.26 10.63 -26.60
N ILE A 562 4.07 11.94 -26.36
CA ILE A 562 5.17 12.94 -26.39
C ILE A 562 6.17 12.72 -25.25
N LEU A 563 5.70 12.29 -24.08
CA LEU A 563 6.55 11.97 -22.92
C LEU A 563 7.41 10.70 -23.12
N GLU A 564 7.05 9.84 -24.06
CA GLU A 564 7.81 8.61 -24.37
C GLU A 564 8.91 8.81 -25.43
N GLU A 565 8.91 9.92 -26.20
CA GLU A 565 9.72 10.00 -27.43
C GLU A 565 10.91 10.97 -27.45
N GLU A 566 11.01 12.03 -26.63
CA GLU A 566 12.26 12.83 -26.58
C GLU A 566 12.59 13.43 -25.19
N PRO A 567 13.71 13.03 -24.56
CA PRO A 567 14.24 13.66 -23.34
C PRO A 567 14.62 15.15 -23.52
N SER A 568 14.77 15.64 -24.76
CA SER A 568 15.37 16.94 -25.07
C SER A 568 14.45 18.16 -24.82
N GLU A 569 13.13 17.95 -24.76
CA GLU A 569 12.16 19.02 -24.45
C GLU A 569 11.91 19.16 -22.94
N ILE A 570 12.07 18.08 -22.17
CA ILE A 570 11.98 18.08 -20.70
C ILE A 570 13.12 18.95 -20.11
N ASP A 571 14.34 18.80 -20.62
CA ASP A 571 15.48 19.61 -20.17
C ASP A 571 15.28 21.12 -20.44
N LYS A 572 14.66 21.48 -21.57
CA LYS A 572 14.36 22.89 -21.89
C LYS A 572 13.29 23.50 -21.00
N ILE A 573 12.27 22.71 -20.66
CA ILE A 573 11.19 23.14 -19.76
C ILE A 573 11.70 23.27 -18.32
N LEU A 574 12.55 22.34 -17.88
CA LEU A 574 13.20 22.39 -16.56
C LEU A 574 14.18 23.57 -16.45
N GLU A 575 15.00 23.83 -17.47
CA GLU A 575 15.88 25.02 -17.50
C GLU A 575 15.10 26.34 -17.47
N GLU A 576 13.90 26.37 -18.08
CA GLU A 576 13.05 27.57 -18.05
C GLU A 576 12.36 27.75 -16.68
N MET A 577 12.04 26.67 -15.99
CA MET A 577 11.50 26.71 -14.62
C MET A 577 12.56 27.11 -13.59
N ASP A 578 13.76 26.52 -13.65
CA ASP A 578 14.88 26.87 -12.77
C ASP A 578 15.30 28.34 -12.91
N ARG A 579 15.20 28.90 -14.13
CA ARG A 579 15.45 30.32 -14.39
C ARG A 579 14.38 31.23 -13.78
N LYS A 580 13.11 30.82 -13.79
CA LYS A 580 12.01 31.58 -13.16
C LYS A 580 12.05 31.51 -11.64
N ASP A 581 12.49 30.39 -11.07
CA ASP A 581 12.67 30.24 -9.63
C ASP A 581 13.88 31.05 -9.12
N ALA A 582 14.98 31.10 -9.89
CA ALA A 582 16.12 31.96 -9.58
C ALA A 582 15.79 33.47 -9.64
N GLU A 583 14.91 33.88 -10.56
CA GLU A 583 14.40 35.26 -10.63
C GLU A 583 13.53 35.61 -9.41
N ALA A 584 12.70 34.66 -8.93
CA ALA A 584 11.87 34.82 -7.74
C ALA A 584 12.68 34.84 -6.42
N GLU A 585 13.76 34.08 -6.33
CA GLU A 585 14.69 34.11 -5.18
C GLU A 585 15.48 35.43 -5.13
N SER A 586 15.84 35.98 -6.29
CA SER A 586 16.48 37.31 -6.40
C SER A 586 15.56 38.42 -5.88
N GLU A 587 14.27 38.39 -6.23
CA GLU A 587 13.26 39.34 -5.75
C GLU A 587 13.02 39.21 -4.23
N ASN A 588 13.01 38.00 -3.68
CA ASN A 588 12.89 37.79 -2.23
C ASN A 588 14.11 38.27 -1.44
N SER A 589 15.33 38.15 -2.00
CA SER A 589 16.55 38.65 -1.35
C SER A 589 16.61 40.19 -1.27
N MET A 590 15.95 40.87 -2.21
CA MET A 590 15.81 42.33 -2.19
C MET A 590 14.85 42.80 -1.11
N ILE A 591 13.79 42.03 -0.84
CA ILE A 591 12.78 42.34 0.18
C ILE A 591 13.35 42.19 1.60
N GLN A 592 14.21 41.19 1.84
CA GLN A 592 14.87 40.96 3.14
C GLN A 592 15.88 42.05 3.53
N LYS A 593 16.57 42.67 2.56
CA LYS A 593 17.50 43.78 2.83
C LYS A 593 16.81 45.07 3.28
N THR A 594 15.51 45.21 3.04
CA THR A 594 14.70 46.34 3.50
C THR A 594 14.16 46.20 4.93
N SER A 595 14.28 45.02 5.55
CA SER A 595 13.76 44.76 6.91
C SER A 595 14.83 44.75 8.02
N GLU A 596 16.12 44.86 7.69
CA GLU A 596 17.21 44.85 8.69
C GLU A 596 17.55 46.22 9.29
N SER A 597 16.83 47.30 8.92
CA SER A 597 17.01 48.61 9.54
C SER A 597 15.94 48.93 10.58
N GLU A 598 15.71 48.06 11.57
CA GLU A 598 15.07 48.43 12.85
C GLU A 598 15.10 47.25 13.85
N SER A 599 16.10 47.21 14.73
CA SER A 599 15.92 47.12 16.19
C SER A 599 17.23 46.75 16.92
N THR A 600 17.50 47.52 17.97
CA THR A 600 18.61 47.40 18.92
C THR A 600 18.32 46.41 20.05
N THR A 601 19.41 45.79 20.56
CA THR A 601 19.62 45.09 21.85
C THR A 601 18.86 43.76 22.04
N SER A 602 19.45 42.65 22.51
CA SER A 602 20.55 42.44 23.47
C SER A 602 21.24 41.07 23.31
N GLU A 603 22.46 40.98 23.84
CA GLU A 603 23.44 39.87 23.84
C GLU A 603 22.92 38.49 24.30
N ILE A 604 23.19 37.44 23.51
CA ILE A 604 23.26 36.01 23.92
C ILE A 604 24.43 35.36 23.15
N ASP A 605 25.21 34.53 23.85
CA ASP A 605 26.52 33.95 23.51
C ASP A 605 26.74 33.48 22.06
N ASP A 606 27.73 34.08 21.40
CA ASP A 606 28.18 33.86 20.01
C ASP A 606 28.78 32.47 19.71
N LEU A 607 28.97 31.62 20.72
CA LEU A 607 29.58 30.29 20.57
C LEU A 607 28.57 29.17 20.22
N ASP A 608 27.29 29.31 20.60
CA ASP A 608 26.24 28.34 20.26
C ASP A 608 25.66 28.56 18.85
N VAL A 609 25.68 29.80 18.37
CA VAL A 609 25.16 30.17 17.04
C VAL A 609 26.05 29.61 15.93
N GLN A 610 27.37 29.64 16.10
CA GLN A 610 28.33 29.07 15.14
C GLN A 610 28.20 27.53 15.07
N GLU A 611 27.95 26.85 16.20
CA GLU A 611 27.73 25.40 16.20
C GLU A 611 26.37 25.02 15.57
N MET A 612 25.32 25.82 15.79
CA MET A 612 24.04 25.67 15.10
C MET A 612 24.15 25.92 13.59
N ILE A 613 24.92 26.92 13.16
CA ILE A 613 25.18 27.18 11.73
C ILE A 613 25.95 26.00 11.11
N GLY A 614 26.94 25.44 11.80
CA GLY A 614 27.63 24.22 11.36
C GLY A 614 26.72 23.01 11.22
N LYS A 615 25.80 22.80 12.18
CA LYS A 615 24.80 21.71 12.13
C LYS A 615 23.73 21.94 11.05
N MET A 616 23.35 23.19 10.78
CA MET A 616 22.44 23.55 9.68
C MET A 616 23.09 23.32 8.32
N ASN A 617 24.33 23.76 8.12
CA ASN A 617 25.03 23.59 6.85
C ASN A 617 25.25 22.10 6.51
N ASN A 618 25.51 21.27 7.53
CA ASN A 618 25.63 19.82 7.34
C ASN A 618 24.28 19.15 7.03
N LYS A 619 23.19 19.62 7.66
CA LYS A 619 21.83 19.20 7.28
C LYS A 619 21.42 19.67 5.89
N PHE A 620 21.84 20.87 5.48
CA PHE A 620 21.57 21.41 4.14
C PHE A 620 22.31 20.61 3.07
N ALA A 621 23.57 20.24 3.32
CA ALA A 621 24.33 19.35 2.44
C ALA A 621 23.68 17.95 2.32
N GLN A 622 23.17 17.40 3.42
CA GLN A 622 22.41 16.14 3.40
C GLN A 622 21.07 16.28 2.67
N PHE A 623 20.44 17.46 2.72
CA PHE A 623 19.20 17.76 2.01
C PHE A 623 19.43 17.92 0.51
N GLU A 624 20.52 18.57 0.11
CA GLU A 624 20.99 18.65 -1.28
C GLU A 624 21.32 17.26 -1.82
N GLU A 625 22.01 16.41 -1.04
CA GLU A 625 22.30 15.03 -1.43
C GLU A 625 21.02 14.17 -1.55
N ALA A 626 20.04 14.37 -0.64
CA ALA A 626 18.73 13.74 -0.75
C ALA A 626 17.92 14.27 -1.94
N ARG A 627 18.03 15.56 -2.26
CA ARG A 627 17.39 16.19 -3.42
C ARG A 627 17.98 15.66 -4.74
N GLU A 628 19.28 15.49 -4.82
CA GLU A 628 19.93 14.85 -5.98
C GLU A 628 19.58 13.35 -6.09
N ARG A 629 19.47 12.62 -4.97
CA ARG A 629 18.95 11.24 -4.98
C ARG A 629 17.49 11.15 -5.42
N ILE A 630 16.66 12.14 -5.08
CA ILE A 630 15.26 12.23 -5.53
C ILE A 630 15.19 12.62 -7.02
N LYS A 631 16.09 13.49 -7.52
CA LYS A 631 16.23 13.77 -8.95
C LYS A 631 16.67 12.52 -9.72
N ASP A 632 17.56 11.71 -9.17
CA ASP A 632 17.95 10.43 -9.76
C ASP A 632 16.84 9.39 -9.69
N MET A 633 16.02 9.36 -8.64
CA MET A 633 14.79 8.53 -8.60
C MET A 633 13.72 9.00 -9.59
N GLY A 634 13.64 10.31 -9.87
CA GLY A 634 12.75 10.90 -10.86
C GLY A 634 13.13 10.59 -12.31
N ARG A 635 14.34 10.09 -12.57
CA ARG A 635 14.73 9.55 -13.90
C ARG A 635 14.32 8.09 -14.13
N TYR A 636 13.72 7.44 -13.13
CA TYR A 636 13.25 6.05 -13.19
C TYR A 636 11.72 5.89 -13.02
N LEU A 637 10.98 7.00 -13.08
CA LEU A 637 9.55 7.05 -13.36
C LEU A 637 9.35 7.72 -14.72
#